data_AF-A0A7S9LV74-F1
#
_entry.id   AF-A0A7S9LV74-F1
#
_cell.length_a   1.000
_cell.length_b   1.000
_cell.length_c   1.000
_cell.angle_alpha   90.00
_cell.angle_beta   90.00
_cell.angle_gamma   90.00
#
_symmetry.space_group_name_H-M   'P 1'
#
loop_
_entity.id
_entity.type
_entity.pdbx_description
1 polymer ?
#
loop_
_entity_poly.entity_id
_entity_poly.type
_entity_poly.pdbx_seq_one_letter_code
_entity_poly.pdbx_strand_id
1 'polypeptide(L)'
;MAQARTSTDTERGSSPASRGAAGAYKEGELGALYLLALLTGNRAPGLPAARVTSVRFQGVEQGFKLDDLIIKGVGASGDVLLEIQSKRDIQFSPKDTVYKDVALQIARSTIGDVPAERHLFGIATQRTSRKISGAYQDVLGWARSATKAGEFFTRLAAKGVANDDMRAFVATTRANLAAGGIADEDETIWRLLRRILILEFDFEASAPIARTYGLALARMALADEQVPSAEALWSRLVDLSIQTGTRGGEIDTAALKANLAEADFKLAGEREFGPARARLAELAQNTLSPIGTSVAGVTLPRLAAVAALDDAAETQRFIVVRGDTGVGKSWVLRHYAERVAARAPIIVLDREATPPGGWLYLANALGIPGSADAFLTDLAASGGAYLFIDGIDMIDDAGRQRTISELLRAASAIPGFTVIATARRTGASEVIPWLDDRISAALDGMHAVEVGAMSDEEVAILVDQAPELRMLLDASHPAAQLARNLYRLSRLLRETSAASVRTEAGLAQLWWISADAAPTAEVRAAQRILKALATATLKGDAGIDLDEDSSARNHLLGAQSLREVRPDRLDFNHDVMRDWAIGNYLAEDPSRLGGGRPGRTRVAARRPRYRDRRAARARDGQGCKRLARPARAPVASERARFVAPTGDTRAGQVRSRDRSARKVERLAPRRGRRAIDRTIDDARRSRDAGGC
;
A
#
# COMPACT_ATOMS: atom_id res chain seq x y z
N MET A 1 -30.56 -68.39 -31.52
CA MET A 1 -30.41 -68.04 -30.10
C MET A 1 -28.94 -67.96 -29.77
N ALA A 2 -28.50 -66.92 -29.05
CA ALA A 2 -27.21 -66.86 -28.36
C ALA A 2 -27.33 -65.81 -27.24
N GLN A 3 -26.80 -66.09 -26.05
CA GLN A 3 -26.69 -65.13 -24.96
C GLN A 3 -25.21 -64.86 -24.69
N ALA A 4 -24.86 -63.58 -24.50
CA ALA A 4 -23.56 -63.15 -24.02
C ALA A 4 -23.77 -62.19 -22.84
N ARG A 5 -22.86 -62.23 -21.87
CA ARG A 5 -22.95 -61.50 -20.61
C ARG A 5 -22.48 -60.05 -20.79
N THR A 6 -23.13 -59.12 -20.10
CA THR A 6 -22.64 -57.75 -19.93
C THR A 6 -21.80 -57.63 -18.66
N SER A 7 -20.65 -56.98 -18.77
CA SER A 7 -19.84 -56.51 -17.64
C SER A 7 -19.72 -54.99 -17.73
N THR A 8 -20.12 -54.28 -16.68
CA THR A 8 -20.02 -52.82 -16.61
C THR A 8 -18.65 -52.40 -16.10
N ASP A 9 -17.93 -51.62 -16.90
CA ASP A 9 -16.92 -50.70 -16.38
C ASP A 9 -17.20 -49.31 -16.96
N THR A 10 -17.04 -48.25 -16.15
CA THR A 10 -17.55 -46.91 -16.47
C THR A 10 -16.44 -45.87 -16.35
N GLU A 11 -15.72 -45.64 -17.44
CA GLU A 11 -14.67 -44.61 -17.51
C GLU A 11 -15.21 -43.23 -17.12
N ARG A 12 -14.55 -42.59 -16.14
CA ARG A 12 -14.78 -41.17 -15.84
C ARG A 12 -13.97 -40.31 -16.81
N GLY A 13 -14.60 -39.91 -17.91
CA GLY A 13 -13.96 -39.10 -18.95
C GLY A 13 -13.31 -37.82 -18.41
N SER A 14 -12.01 -37.66 -18.69
CA SER A 14 -11.26 -36.43 -18.44
C SER A 14 -11.71 -35.31 -19.39
N SER A 15 -11.82 -34.08 -18.90
CA SER A 15 -12.24 -32.94 -19.72
C SER A 15 -11.11 -32.44 -20.63
N PRO A 16 -11.38 -31.93 -21.86
CA PRO A 16 -10.34 -31.75 -22.89
C PRO A 16 -9.35 -30.60 -22.68
N ALA A 17 -9.36 -29.95 -21.50
CA ALA A 17 -8.52 -28.81 -21.14
C ALA A 17 -7.13 -29.20 -20.61
N SER A 18 -6.89 -30.50 -20.38
CA SER A 18 -5.63 -31.09 -19.90
C SER A 18 -4.58 -31.28 -21.02
N ARG A 19 -4.52 -30.37 -22.01
CA ARG A 19 -3.59 -30.44 -23.16
C ARG A 19 -2.58 -29.29 -23.13
N GLY A 20 -1.30 -29.63 -23.14
CA GLY A 20 -0.18 -28.77 -22.72
C GLY A 20 0.00 -27.44 -23.48
N ALA A 21 -0.55 -27.30 -24.69
CA ALA A 21 -0.47 -26.05 -25.47
C ALA A 21 -1.01 -24.82 -24.71
N ALA A 22 -2.02 -25.00 -23.85
CA ALA A 22 -2.55 -23.90 -23.03
C ALA A 22 -1.61 -23.48 -21.88
N GLY A 23 -0.77 -24.39 -21.37
CA GLY A 23 0.25 -24.08 -20.35
C GLY A 23 1.45 -23.36 -20.96
N ALA A 24 1.99 -23.90 -22.05
CA ALA A 24 3.11 -23.31 -22.78
C ALA A 24 2.83 -21.87 -23.23
N TYR A 25 1.58 -21.53 -23.60
CA TYR A 25 1.21 -20.15 -23.92
C TYR A 25 1.29 -19.20 -22.70
N LYS A 26 1.01 -19.68 -21.48
CA LYS A 26 1.08 -18.87 -20.25
C LYS A 26 2.50 -18.70 -19.73
N GLU A 27 3.35 -19.72 -19.90
CA GLU A 27 4.80 -19.57 -19.75
C GLU A 27 5.36 -18.59 -20.80
N GLY A 28 4.84 -18.64 -22.03
CA GLY A 28 5.12 -17.66 -23.09
C GLY A 28 4.69 -16.23 -22.78
N GLU A 29 3.54 -16.01 -22.14
CA GLU A 29 3.09 -14.68 -21.69
C GLU A 29 3.95 -14.12 -20.55
N LEU A 30 4.44 -14.97 -19.65
CA LEU A 30 5.44 -14.57 -18.65
C LEU A 30 6.77 -14.18 -19.32
N GLY A 31 7.25 -15.00 -20.25
CA GLY A 31 8.47 -14.73 -21.02
C GLY A 31 8.39 -13.46 -21.86
N ALA A 32 7.27 -13.21 -22.53
CA ALA A 32 7.01 -12.00 -23.31
C ALA A 32 7.10 -10.71 -22.46
N LEU A 33 6.69 -10.75 -21.18
CA LEU A 33 6.82 -9.62 -20.27
C LEU A 33 8.29 -9.29 -19.96
N TYR A 34 9.15 -10.30 -19.75
CA TYR A 34 10.59 -10.08 -19.57
C TYR A 34 11.27 -9.64 -20.88
N LEU A 35 10.83 -10.13 -22.04
CA LEU A 35 11.30 -9.64 -23.34
C LEU A 35 10.89 -8.18 -23.59
N LEU A 36 9.70 -7.74 -23.17
CA LEU A 36 9.33 -6.32 -23.21
C LEU A 36 10.20 -5.47 -22.28
N ALA A 37 10.56 -5.95 -21.09
CA ALA A 37 11.49 -5.25 -20.20
C ALA A 37 12.89 -5.11 -20.84
N LEU A 38 13.39 -6.18 -21.47
CA LEU A 38 14.64 -6.20 -22.24
C LEU A 38 14.60 -5.26 -23.47
N LEU A 39 13.45 -5.15 -24.14
CA LEU A 39 13.24 -4.30 -25.32
C LEU A 39 13.19 -2.81 -24.97
N THR A 40 12.50 -2.47 -23.87
CA THR A 40 12.24 -1.09 -23.44
C THR A 40 13.27 -0.53 -22.48
N GLY A 41 14.19 -1.36 -21.96
CA GLY A 41 15.12 -1.00 -20.89
C GLY A 41 14.47 -0.85 -19.51
N ASN A 42 13.20 -1.25 -19.38
CA ASN A 42 12.42 -1.19 -18.14
C ASN A 42 12.97 -2.17 -17.08
N ARG A 43 12.66 -1.92 -15.80
CA ARG A 43 12.83 -2.90 -14.71
C ARG A 43 11.74 -3.96 -14.82
N ALA A 44 12.14 -5.22 -14.77
CA ALA A 44 11.20 -6.33 -14.69
C ALA A 44 10.77 -6.57 -13.22
N PRO A 45 9.60 -7.20 -12.99
CA PRO A 45 9.17 -7.63 -11.65
C PRO A 45 10.25 -8.45 -10.93
N GLY A 46 10.49 -8.15 -9.66
CA GLY A 46 11.55 -8.80 -8.86
C GLY A 46 12.97 -8.26 -9.10
N LEU A 47 13.18 -7.41 -10.11
CA LEU A 47 14.45 -6.72 -10.38
C LEU A 47 14.32 -5.18 -10.30
N PRO A 48 13.78 -4.58 -9.22
CA PRO A 48 13.50 -3.15 -9.16
C PRO A 48 14.75 -2.26 -9.35
N ALA A 49 15.93 -2.74 -8.96
CA ALA A 49 17.18 -1.99 -9.07
C ALA A 49 17.93 -2.19 -10.41
N ALA A 50 17.72 -3.31 -11.11
CA ALA A 50 18.56 -3.76 -12.23
C ALA A 50 17.84 -3.72 -13.59
N ARG A 51 18.48 -3.18 -14.62
CA ARG A 51 18.00 -3.25 -16.02
C ARG A 51 18.25 -4.66 -16.55
N VAL A 52 17.25 -5.28 -17.19
CA VAL A 52 17.41 -6.58 -17.86
C VAL A 52 18.38 -6.43 -19.05
N THR A 53 19.32 -7.36 -19.19
CA THR A 53 20.31 -7.40 -20.29
C THR A 53 20.23 -8.70 -21.11
N SER A 54 19.71 -9.79 -20.55
CA SER A 54 19.32 -10.98 -21.32
C SER A 54 18.19 -11.74 -20.65
N VAL A 55 17.41 -12.47 -21.45
CA VAL A 55 16.40 -13.44 -21.01
C VAL A 55 16.72 -14.81 -21.63
N ARG A 56 16.98 -15.81 -20.79
CA ARG A 56 17.14 -17.22 -21.19
C ARG A 56 15.93 -18.04 -20.76
N PHE A 57 15.61 -19.04 -21.57
CA PHE A 57 14.48 -19.95 -21.39
C PHE A 57 15.01 -21.38 -21.26
N GLN A 58 14.50 -22.17 -20.30
CA GLN A 58 14.90 -23.57 -20.08
C GLN A 58 16.42 -23.75 -19.81
N GLY A 59 16.85 -23.34 -18.61
CA GLY A 59 18.27 -23.24 -18.23
C GLY A 59 18.98 -24.53 -17.76
N VAL A 60 18.33 -25.70 -17.74
CA VAL A 60 18.88 -26.93 -17.11
C VAL A 60 20.24 -27.34 -17.69
N GLU A 61 20.38 -27.27 -19.02
CA GLU A 61 21.62 -27.65 -19.73
C GLU A 61 22.81 -26.74 -19.41
N GLN A 62 22.57 -25.51 -18.92
CA GLN A 62 23.60 -24.58 -18.47
C GLN A 62 23.84 -24.65 -16.96
N GLY A 63 23.28 -25.66 -16.28
CA GLY A 63 23.51 -25.92 -14.86
C GLY A 63 22.59 -25.16 -13.91
N PHE A 64 21.65 -24.34 -14.41
CA PHE A 64 20.62 -23.71 -13.57
C PHE A 64 19.68 -24.76 -12.95
N LYS A 65 18.90 -24.35 -11.95
CA LYS A 65 18.01 -25.26 -11.19
C LYS A 65 16.57 -24.79 -11.15
N LEU A 66 16.31 -23.47 -11.20
CA LEU A 66 14.97 -22.92 -11.42
C LEU A 66 14.93 -22.43 -12.86
N ASP A 67 14.47 -23.30 -13.74
CA ASP A 67 14.94 -23.36 -15.12
C ASP A 67 14.04 -22.65 -16.15
N ASP A 68 12.78 -22.38 -15.81
CA ASP A 68 11.79 -21.86 -16.75
C ASP A 68 12.24 -20.55 -17.42
N LEU A 69 12.71 -19.59 -16.61
CA LEU A 69 13.31 -18.33 -17.07
C LEU A 69 14.55 -17.98 -16.24
N ILE A 70 15.64 -17.61 -16.91
CA ILE A 70 16.86 -17.08 -16.30
C ILE A 70 17.06 -15.64 -16.77
N ILE A 71 16.95 -14.69 -15.86
CA ILE A 71 17.05 -13.26 -16.16
C ILE A 71 18.42 -12.74 -15.71
N LYS A 72 19.18 -12.17 -16.65
CA LYS A 72 20.42 -11.44 -16.36
C LYS A 72 20.12 -9.94 -16.41
N GLY A 73 20.69 -9.18 -15.49
CA GLY A 73 20.56 -7.72 -15.49
C GLY A 73 21.71 -7.01 -14.79
N VAL A 74 21.76 -5.69 -14.91
CA VAL A 74 22.81 -4.84 -14.33
C VAL A 74 22.16 -3.73 -13.50
N GLY A 75 22.57 -3.63 -12.23
CA GLY A 75 22.19 -2.54 -11.32
C GLY A 75 23.41 -1.70 -10.91
N ALA A 76 23.18 -0.68 -10.08
CA ALA A 76 24.26 0.18 -9.57
C ALA A 76 25.31 -0.60 -8.74
N SER A 77 24.90 -1.71 -8.12
CA SER A 77 25.78 -2.63 -7.38
C SER A 77 26.45 -3.70 -8.28
N GLY A 78 26.38 -3.55 -9.60
CA GLY A 78 26.83 -4.53 -10.60
C GLY A 78 25.76 -5.54 -11.00
N ASP A 79 26.20 -6.64 -11.58
CA ASP A 79 25.37 -7.68 -12.20
C ASP A 79 24.42 -8.38 -11.21
N VAL A 80 23.25 -8.77 -11.69
CA VAL A 80 22.21 -9.47 -10.94
C VAL A 80 21.69 -10.64 -11.78
N LEU A 81 21.51 -11.77 -11.13
CA LEU A 81 20.96 -13.00 -11.71
C LEU A 81 19.66 -13.34 -10.98
N LEU A 82 18.60 -13.65 -11.73
CA LEU A 82 17.34 -14.14 -11.19
C LEU A 82 16.94 -15.41 -11.95
N GLU A 83 17.04 -16.56 -11.28
CA GLU A 83 16.44 -17.81 -11.77
C GLU A 83 14.97 -17.84 -11.36
N ILE A 84 14.05 -18.21 -12.27
CA ILE A 84 12.61 -18.22 -12.01
C ILE A 84 12.03 -19.60 -12.34
N GLN A 85 11.30 -20.15 -11.38
CA GLN A 85 10.36 -21.23 -11.64
C GLN A 85 8.92 -20.70 -11.66
N SER A 86 8.20 -20.96 -12.75
CA SER A 86 6.77 -20.75 -12.90
C SER A 86 5.99 -21.97 -12.40
N LYS A 87 4.97 -21.76 -11.57
CA LYS A 87 4.01 -22.80 -11.17
C LYS A 87 2.59 -22.22 -11.14
N ARG A 88 1.62 -22.97 -11.67
CA ARG A 88 0.22 -22.52 -11.81
C ARG A 88 -0.50 -22.38 -10.46
N ASP A 89 -0.29 -23.37 -9.60
CA ASP A 89 -0.83 -23.46 -8.25
C ASP A 89 0.32 -23.96 -7.37
N ILE A 90 0.53 -23.32 -6.23
CA ILE A 90 1.59 -23.64 -5.28
C ILE A 90 1.11 -23.23 -3.88
N GLN A 91 1.25 -24.14 -2.92
CA GLN A 91 0.66 -24.02 -1.59
C GLN A 91 1.74 -24.21 -0.55
N PHE A 92 2.60 -23.19 -0.41
CA PHE A 92 3.74 -23.08 0.51
C PHE A 92 3.46 -23.66 1.91
N SER A 93 3.62 -24.98 2.05
CA SER A 93 3.18 -25.77 3.22
C SER A 93 3.85 -27.15 3.26
N PRO A 94 3.89 -27.83 4.41
CA PRO A 94 4.66 -29.09 4.56
C PRO A 94 4.18 -30.29 3.74
N LYS A 95 3.03 -30.18 3.05
CA LYS A 95 2.44 -31.26 2.25
C LYS A 95 2.46 -30.98 0.75
N ASP A 96 2.85 -29.79 0.33
CA ASP A 96 2.94 -29.44 -1.08
C ASP A 96 4.24 -29.98 -1.68
N THR A 97 4.12 -31.01 -2.51
CA THR A 97 5.23 -31.58 -3.27
C THR A 97 5.79 -30.59 -4.29
N VAL A 98 4.97 -29.71 -4.86
CA VAL A 98 5.42 -28.70 -5.84
C VAL A 98 6.34 -27.70 -5.14
N TYR A 99 5.94 -27.14 -4.00
CA TYR A 99 6.83 -26.27 -3.23
C TYR A 99 8.06 -26.99 -2.68
N LYS A 100 7.92 -28.27 -2.29
CA LYS A 100 9.08 -29.08 -1.90
C LYS A 100 10.09 -29.19 -3.03
N ASP A 101 9.66 -29.57 -4.24
CA ASP A 101 10.55 -29.76 -5.38
C ASP A 101 11.24 -28.44 -5.78
N VAL A 102 10.52 -27.31 -5.76
CA VAL A 102 11.11 -25.97 -5.97
C VAL A 102 12.13 -25.62 -4.89
N ALA A 103 11.88 -25.93 -3.62
CA ALA A 103 12.86 -25.73 -2.56
C ALA A 103 14.08 -26.68 -2.69
N LEU A 104 13.90 -27.90 -3.19
CA LEU A 104 15.01 -28.81 -3.55
C LEU A 104 15.83 -28.27 -4.74
N GLN A 105 15.20 -27.57 -5.69
CA GLN A 105 15.89 -26.86 -6.78
C GLN A 105 16.72 -25.68 -6.23
N ILE A 106 16.13 -24.85 -5.36
CA ILE A 106 16.83 -23.73 -4.68
C ILE A 106 18.05 -24.25 -3.90
N ALA A 107 17.87 -25.30 -3.10
CA ALA A 107 18.93 -25.94 -2.33
C ALA A 107 20.11 -26.47 -3.19
N ARG A 108 19.85 -26.79 -4.46
CA ARG A 108 20.85 -27.32 -5.41
C ARG A 108 21.43 -26.26 -6.32
N SER A 109 20.98 -25.00 -6.25
CA SER A 109 21.55 -23.93 -7.09
C SER A 109 22.85 -23.42 -6.50
N THR A 110 23.93 -23.62 -7.25
CA THR A 110 25.27 -23.16 -6.93
C THR A 110 25.46 -21.71 -7.36
N ILE A 111 26.19 -20.96 -6.54
CA ILE A 111 26.60 -19.57 -6.85
C ILE A 111 27.54 -19.60 -8.07
N GLY A 112 27.17 -18.88 -9.13
CA GLY A 112 28.05 -18.63 -10.30
C GLY A 112 28.94 -17.40 -10.09
N ASP A 113 29.34 -16.74 -11.18
CA ASP A 113 30.20 -15.54 -11.11
C ASP A 113 29.50 -14.33 -10.44
N VAL A 114 28.16 -14.35 -10.33
CA VAL A 114 27.37 -13.33 -9.63
C VAL A 114 27.36 -13.64 -8.12
N PRO A 115 27.80 -12.70 -7.24
CA PRO A 115 27.80 -12.91 -5.80
C PRO A 115 26.42 -13.28 -5.24
N ALA A 116 26.37 -14.19 -4.26
CA ALA A 116 25.14 -14.82 -3.77
C ALA A 116 23.98 -13.85 -3.44
N GLU A 117 24.30 -12.70 -2.83
CA GLU A 117 23.35 -11.63 -2.48
C GLU A 117 22.66 -10.98 -3.71
N ARG A 118 23.24 -11.14 -4.90
CA ARG A 118 22.75 -10.68 -6.20
C ARG A 118 22.28 -11.84 -7.11
N HIS A 119 22.23 -13.07 -6.58
CA HIS A 119 21.71 -14.27 -7.26
C HIS A 119 20.41 -14.70 -6.57
N LEU A 120 19.29 -14.32 -7.17
CA LEU A 120 17.94 -14.40 -6.61
C LEU A 120 17.14 -15.59 -7.19
N PHE A 121 16.13 -16.03 -6.45
CA PHE A 121 15.26 -17.16 -6.79
C PHE A 121 13.79 -16.72 -6.82
N GLY A 122 13.23 -16.62 -8.02
CA GLY A 122 11.83 -16.27 -8.25
C GLY A 122 10.92 -17.50 -8.26
N ILE A 123 9.90 -17.48 -7.42
CA ILE A 123 8.78 -18.43 -7.50
C ILE A 123 7.60 -17.65 -8.08
N ALA A 124 7.37 -17.81 -9.38
CA ALA A 124 6.28 -17.15 -10.10
C ALA A 124 4.99 -17.98 -9.99
N THR A 125 3.91 -17.37 -9.47
CA THR A 125 2.60 -18.01 -9.32
C THR A 125 1.52 -17.32 -10.15
N GLN A 126 0.63 -18.12 -10.77
CA GLN A 126 -0.59 -17.65 -11.44
C GLN A 126 -1.80 -17.53 -10.48
N ARG A 127 -1.64 -17.99 -9.24
CA ARG A 127 -2.65 -17.96 -8.18
C ARG A 127 -2.06 -17.32 -6.94
N THR A 128 -2.58 -16.15 -6.57
CA THR A 128 -2.28 -15.50 -5.30
C THR A 128 -3.29 -15.91 -4.21
N SER A 129 -2.98 -15.53 -2.98
CA SER A 129 -3.84 -15.56 -1.81
C SER A 129 -3.30 -14.54 -0.80
N ARG A 130 -4.12 -14.08 0.15
CA ARG A 130 -3.70 -13.20 1.26
C ARG A 130 -2.40 -13.58 1.98
N LYS A 131 -2.04 -14.87 2.02
CA LYS A 131 -0.75 -15.32 2.57
C LYS A 131 0.43 -14.99 1.64
N ILE A 132 0.23 -15.18 0.34
CA ILE A 132 1.20 -14.91 -0.73
C ILE A 132 1.38 -13.41 -0.97
N SER A 133 0.33 -12.60 -0.88
CA SER A 133 0.39 -11.14 -1.08
C SER A 133 0.85 -10.39 0.18
N GLY A 134 0.44 -10.86 1.37
CA GLY A 134 0.80 -10.29 2.67
C GLY A 134 1.93 -11.04 3.39
N ALA A 135 1.56 -12.01 4.24
CA ALA A 135 2.43 -12.61 5.25
C ALA A 135 3.78 -13.17 4.72
N TYR A 136 3.80 -13.79 3.54
CA TYR A 136 5.01 -14.36 2.97
C TYR A 136 5.94 -13.27 2.40
N GLN A 137 5.39 -12.19 1.84
CA GLN A 137 6.19 -11.03 1.40
C GLN A 137 6.82 -10.31 2.58
N ASP A 138 6.06 -10.15 3.67
CA ASP A 138 6.53 -9.53 4.91
C ASP A 138 7.75 -10.28 5.48
N VAL A 139 7.66 -11.60 5.65
CA VAL A 139 8.76 -12.37 6.24
C VAL A 139 9.99 -12.46 5.32
N LEU A 140 9.81 -12.49 4.00
CA LEU A 140 10.91 -12.36 3.02
C LEU A 140 11.50 -10.94 2.98
N GLY A 141 10.70 -9.90 3.28
CA GLY A 141 11.18 -8.54 3.51
C GLY A 141 11.98 -8.40 4.81
N TRP A 142 11.55 -9.06 5.89
CA TRP A 142 12.27 -9.09 7.17
C TRP A 142 13.60 -9.84 7.06
N ALA A 143 13.63 -10.96 6.32
CA ALA A 143 14.88 -11.67 6.05
C ALA A 143 15.91 -10.75 5.39
N ARG A 144 15.51 -10.03 4.34
CA ARG A 144 16.38 -9.11 3.58
C ARG A 144 16.87 -7.90 4.38
N SER A 145 16.01 -7.34 5.23
CA SER A 145 16.28 -6.12 6.02
C SER A 145 16.97 -6.36 7.37
N ALA A 146 16.93 -7.56 7.93
CA ALA A 146 17.77 -7.93 9.08
C ALA A 146 19.27 -7.86 8.72
N THR A 147 20.14 -7.61 9.71
CA THR A 147 21.60 -7.59 9.48
C THR A 147 22.27 -8.93 9.81
N LYS A 148 21.61 -9.77 10.61
CA LYS A 148 22.09 -11.10 11.05
C LYS A 148 20.92 -12.08 11.17
N ALA A 149 21.16 -13.38 11.00
CA ALA A 149 20.12 -14.40 11.16
C ALA A 149 19.47 -14.41 12.55
N GLY A 150 20.25 -14.18 13.62
CA GLY A 150 19.73 -14.12 14.99
C GLY A 150 18.69 -13.02 15.20
N GLU A 151 18.86 -11.86 14.56
CA GLU A 151 17.88 -10.76 14.60
C GLU A 151 16.56 -11.16 13.91
N PHE A 152 16.68 -11.82 12.75
CA PHE A 152 15.54 -12.34 12.00
C PHE A 152 14.77 -13.43 12.77
N PHE A 153 15.45 -14.46 13.28
CA PHE A 153 14.79 -15.55 14.00
C PHE A 153 14.23 -15.12 15.36
N THR A 154 14.90 -14.20 16.08
CA THR A 154 14.32 -13.59 17.30
C THR A 154 13.03 -12.84 16.97
N ARG A 155 13.01 -12.03 15.91
CA ARG A 155 11.80 -11.31 15.46
C ARG A 155 10.67 -12.24 14.99
N LEU A 156 11.01 -13.37 14.38
CA LEU A 156 10.05 -14.39 13.94
C LEU A 156 9.45 -15.20 15.10
N ALA A 157 10.25 -15.46 16.14
CA ALA A 157 9.80 -16.11 17.38
C ALA A 157 8.99 -15.17 18.29
N ALA A 158 9.23 -13.85 18.21
CA ALA A 158 8.57 -12.86 19.04
C ALA A 158 7.04 -12.90 18.92
N LYS A 159 6.38 -13.16 20.06
CA LYS A 159 4.93 -13.33 20.16
C LYS A 159 4.20 -12.07 19.69
N GLY A 160 3.27 -12.24 18.77
CA GLY A 160 2.44 -11.16 18.24
C GLY A 160 3.18 -10.14 17.34
N VAL A 161 4.47 -10.32 17.09
CA VAL A 161 5.20 -9.59 16.04
C VAL A 161 5.02 -10.34 14.73
N ALA A 162 5.43 -11.61 14.67
CA ALA A 162 5.09 -12.49 13.57
C ALA A 162 3.71 -13.15 13.77
N ASN A 163 2.97 -13.35 12.67
CA ASN A 163 1.78 -14.20 12.64
C ASN A 163 2.16 -15.67 12.38
N ASP A 164 1.18 -16.59 12.50
CA ASP A 164 1.44 -18.02 12.35
C ASP A 164 1.76 -18.44 10.91
N ASP A 165 1.31 -17.69 9.91
CA ASP A 165 1.61 -17.97 8.51
C ASP A 165 3.06 -17.62 8.17
N MET A 166 3.63 -16.55 8.74
CA MET A 166 5.06 -16.24 8.65
C MET A 166 5.91 -17.37 9.27
N ARG A 167 5.53 -17.87 10.45
CA ARG A 167 6.21 -18.98 11.13
C ARG A 167 6.09 -20.28 10.33
N ALA A 168 4.90 -20.64 9.88
CA ALA A 168 4.63 -21.86 9.12
C ALA A 168 5.35 -21.85 7.76
N PHE A 169 5.41 -20.71 7.08
CA PHE A 169 6.20 -20.52 5.86
C PHE A 169 7.67 -20.82 6.11
N VAL A 170 8.32 -20.08 7.01
CA VAL A 170 9.77 -20.23 7.27
C VAL A 170 10.13 -21.63 7.76
N ALA A 171 9.30 -22.24 8.62
CA ALA A 171 9.51 -23.62 9.08
C ALA A 171 9.40 -24.63 7.91
N THR A 172 8.45 -24.43 6.99
CA THR A 172 8.33 -25.25 5.77
C THR A 172 9.54 -25.06 4.85
N THR A 173 9.95 -23.81 4.60
CA THR A 173 11.11 -23.50 3.76
C THR A 173 12.38 -24.14 4.33
N ARG A 174 12.62 -23.99 5.64
CA ARG A 174 13.75 -24.62 6.34
C ARG A 174 13.75 -26.13 6.16
N ALA A 175 12.64 -26.81 6.45
CA ALA A 175 12.52 -28.26 6.34
C ALA A 175 12.77 -28.77 4.91
N ASN A 176 12.25 -28.07 3.89
CA ASN A 176 12.45 -28.45 2.50
C ASN A 176 13.89 -28.16 2.00
N LEU A 177 14.52 -27.06 2.43
CA LEU A 177 15.93 -26.76 2.12
C LEU A 177 16.87 -27.78 2.79
N ALA A 178 16.63 -28.13 4.05
CA ALA A 178 17.39 -29.15 4.77
C ALA A 178 17.26 -30.54 4.11
N ALA A 179 16.05 -30.90 3.66
CA ALA A 179 15.83 -32.10 2.84
C ALA A 179 16.53 -32.05 1.46
N GLY A 180 16.98 -30.88 1.01
CA GLY A 180 17.81 -30.68 -0.17
C GLY A 180 19.31 -30.81 0.07
N GLY A 181 19.76 -31.01 1.31
CA GLY A 181 21.17 -31.09 1.69
C GLY A 181 21.79 -29.79 2.21
N ILE A 182 20.98 -28.75 2.42
CA ILE A 182 21.42 -27.52 3.11
C ILE A 182 21.58 -27.81 4.61
N ALA A 183 22.62 -27.26 5.24
CA ALA A 183 22.78 -27.32 6.69
C ALA A 183 21.62 -26.60 7.40
N ASP A 184 20.98 -27.24 8.38
CA ASP A 184 19.84 -26.70 9.13
C ASP A 184 20.28 -25.69 10.20
N GLU A 185 21.03 -24.69 9.75
CA GLU A 185 21.65 -23.64 10.56
C GLU A 185 21.01 -22.29 10.25
N ASP A 186 20.74 -21.49 11.27
CA ASP A 186 20.06 -20.19 11.14
C ASP A 186 20.71 -19.29 10.09
N GLU A 187 22.03 -19.14 10.12
CA GLU A 187 22.77 -18.28 9.18
C GLU A 187 22.63 -18.76 7.72
N THR A 188 22.72 -20.07 7.50
CA THR A 188 22.63 -20.69 6.17
C THR A 188 21.21 -20.60 5.59
N ILE A 189 20.19 -20.90 6.42
CA ILE A 189 18.77 -20.83 6.04
C ILE A 189 18.33 -19.37 5.81
N TRP A 190 18.76 -18.43 6.67
CA TRP A 190 18.46 -17.01 6.53
C TRP A 190 19.05 -16.43 5.24
N ARG A 191 20.32 -16.73 4.90
CA ARG A 191 20.93 -16.29 3.64
C ARG A 191 20.19 -16.76 2.39
N LEU A 192 19.57 -17.95 2.43
CA LEU A 192 18.70 -18.41 1.33
C LEU A 192 17.34 -17.71 1.33
N LEU A 193 16.69 -17.53 2.48
CA LEU A 193 15.43 -16.78 2.60
C LEU A 193 15.55 -15.34 2.06
N ARG A 194 16.71 -14.69 2.23
CA ARG A 194 17.00 -13.36 1.68
C ARG A 194 16.96 -13.29 0.15
N ARG A 195 17.21 -14.41 -0.52
CA ARG A 195 17.33 -14.52 -1.98
C ARG A 195 16.04 -14.97 -2.65
N ILE A 196 15.06 -15.45 -1.88
CA ILE A 196 13.76 -15.93 -2.38
C ILE A 196 12.80 -14.76 -2.62
N LEU A 197 12.16 -14.75 -3.78
CA LEU A 197 11.08 -13.86 -4.17
C LEU A 197 9.84 -14.68 -4.52
N ILE A 198 8.66 -14.24 -4.11
CA ILE A 198 7.39 -14.77 -4.63
C ILE A 198 6.79 -13.71 -5.54
N LEU A 199 6.69 -14.04 -6.84
CA LEU A 199 6.26 -13.14 -7.91
C LEU A 199 4.84 -13.52 -8.33
N GLU A 200 3.94 -12.54 -8.33
CA GLU A 200 2.51 -12.76 -8.53
C GLU A 200 2.11 -12.29 -9.93
N PHE A 201 1.48 -13.18 -10.70
CA PHE A 201 0.96 -12.89 -12.03
C PHE A 201 -0.47 -13.39 -12.15
N ASP A 202 -1.28 -12.78 -13.01
CA ASP A 202 -2.71 -13.06 -13.14
C ASP A 202 -3.12 -13.45 -14.57
N PHE A 203 -2.20 -14.03 -15.35
CA PHE A 203 -2.47 -14.38 -16.76
C PHE A 203 -3.64 -15.39 -16.93
N GLU A 204 -4.05 -16.11 -15.87
CA GLU A 204 -5.25 -16.97 -15.88
C GLU A 204 -6.56 -16.27 -15.47
N ALA A 205 -6.53 -14.99 -15.07
CA ALA A 205 -7.73 -14.24 -14.74
C ALA A 205 -8.63 -14.02 -15.98
N SER A 206 -9.91 -13.70 -15.75
CA SER A 206 -10.85 -13.33 -16.82
C SER A 206 -10.52 -12.00 -17.50
N ALA A 207 -9.78 -11.12 -16.81
CA ALA A 207 -9.25 -9.86 -17.35
C ALA A 207 -7.83 -9.60 -16.79
N PRO A 208 -6.78 -10.25 -17.34
CA PRO A 208 -5.43 -10.18 -16.78
C PRO A 208 -4.82 -8.77 -16.81
N ILE A 209 -4.47 -8.26 -15.63
CA ILE A 209 -3.77 -7.01 -15.40
C ILE A 209 -2.34 -7.10 -15.96
N ALA A 210 -1.64 -8.22 -15.76
CA ALA A 210 -0.29 -8.44 -16.28
C ALA A 210 -0.25 -8.38 -17.82
N ARG A 211 -1.23 -8.96 -18.51
CA ARG A 211 -1.38 -8.85 -19.98
C ARG A 211 -1.77 -7.44 -20.40
N THR A 212 -2.60 -6.76 -19.61
CA THR A 212 -3.00 -5.36 -19.87
C THR A 212 -1.79 -4.43 -19.84
N TYR A 213 -0.92 -4.58 -18.83
CA TYR A 213 0.35 -3.84 -18.74
C TYR A 213 1.34 -4.23 -19.83
N GLY A 214 1.46 -5.53 -20.16
CA GLY A 214 2.27 -6.00 -21.29
C GLY A 214 1.85 -5.37 -22.62
N LEU A 215 0.54 -5.30 -22.91
CA LEU A 215 0.01 -4.62 -24.09
C LEU A 215 0.23 -3.09 -24.06
N ALA A 216 0.24 -2.48 -22.88
CA ALA A 216 0.53 -1.06 -22.75
C ALA A 216 2.03 -0.76 -22.98
N LEU A 217 2.95 -1.57 -22.44
CA LEU A 217 4.37 -1.51 -22.80
C LEU A 217 4.61 -1.78 -24.29
N ALA A 218 3.89 -2.73 -24.90
CA ALA A 218 3.99 -3.00 -26.34
C ALA A 218 3.59 -1.77 -27.18
N ARG A 219 2.58 -1.00 -26.77
CA ARG A 219 2.25 0.31 -27.39
C ARG A 219 3.37 1.33 -27.20
N MET A 220 3.99 1.38 -26.02
CA MET A 220 5.09 2.31 -25.73
C MET A 220 6.41 1.95 -26.44
N ALA A 221 6.57 0.68 -26.85
CA ALA A 221 7.75 0.16 -27.55
C ALA A 221 7.70 0.34 -29.07
N LEU A 222 6.54 0.64 -29.65
CA LEU A 222 6.33 0.80 -31.09
C LEU A 222 6.37 2.28 -31.51
N ALA A 223 6.81 2.54 -32.73
CA ALA A 223 6.71 3.85 -33.37
C ALA A 223 5.22 4.22 -33.57
N ASP A 224 4.92 5.53 -33.58
CA ASP A 224 3.55 6.06 -33.52
C ASP A 224 2.64 5.50 -34.64
N GLU A 225 3.17 5.23 -35.83
CA GLU A 225 2.43 4.66 -36.97
C GLU A 225 2.05 3.18 -36.77
N GLN A 226 2.75 2.47 -35.88
CA GLN A 226 2.57 1.05 -35.58
C GLN A 226 1.98 0.76 -34.20
N VAL A 227 1.67 1.77 -33.37
CA VAL A 227 0.96 1.59 -32.08
C VAL A 227 -0.30 0.70 -32.18
N PRO A 228 -1.11 0.72 -33.26
CA PRO A 228 -2.22 -0.23 -33.44
C PRO A 228 -1.81 -1.71 -33.48
N SER A 229 -0.57 -2.02 -33.86
CA SER A 229 0.00 -3.37 -33.98
C SER A 229 0.49 -3.96 -32.64
N ALA A 230 0.23 -3.30 -31.50
CA ALA A 230 0.72 -3.75 -30.20
C ALA A 230 0.27 -5.18 -29.79
N GLU A 231 -0.92 -5.63 -30.21
CA GLU A 231 -1.34 -7.03 -29.99
C GLU A 231 -0.55 -8.03 -30.87
N ALA A 232 -0.12 -7.61 -32.07
CA ALA A 232 0.76 -8.42 -32.91
C ALA A 232 2.18 -8.48 -32.34
N LEU A 233 2.70 -7.37 -31.78
CA LEU A 233 3.99 -7.38 -31.08
C LEU A 233 3.94 -8.29 -29.84
N TRP A 234 2.90 -8.18 -29.00
CA TRP A 234 2.73 -9.09 -27.85
C TRP A 234 2.70 -10.55 -28.29
N SER A 235 1.90 -10.87 -29.32
CA SER A 235 1.80 -12.24 -29.85
C SER A 235 3.15 -12.75 -30.38
N ARG A 236 3.89 -11.92 -31.13
CA ARG A 236 5.26 -12.26 -31.60
C ARG A 236 6.22 -12.53 -30.45
N LEU A 237 6.15 -11.77 -29.35
CA LEU A 237 7.02 -11.98 -28.19
C LEU A 237 6.66 -13.25 -27.40
N VAL A 238 5.37 -13.60 -27.33
CA VAL A 238 4.89 -14.89 -26.79
C VAL A 238 5.38 -16.06 -27.66
N ASP A 239 5.21 -15.97 -28.99
CA ASP A 239 5.69 -16.98 -29.93
C ASP A 239 7.21 -17.14 -29.86
N LEU A 240 7.97 -16.04 -29.78
CA LEU A 240 9.41 -16.03 -29.64
C LEU A 240 9.88 -16.66 -28.32
N SER A 241 9.18 -16.40 -27.21
CA SER A 241 9.42 -17.05 -25.92
C SER A 241 9.24 -18.57 -26.03
N ILE A 242 8.14 -19.04 -26.61
CA ILE A 242 7.85 -20.48 -26.73
C ILE A 242 8.86 -21.18 -27.65
N GLN A 243 9.17 -20.58 -28.80
CA GLN A 243 10.16 -21.12 -29.75
C GLN A 243 11.57 -21.19 -29.17
N THR A 244 11.93 -20.25 -28.28
CA THR A 244 13.25 -20.18 -27.65
C THR A 244 13.37 -21.14 -26.46
N GLY A 245 12.30 -21.27 -25.64
CA GLY A 245 12.21 -22.30 -24.60
C GLY A 245 12.30 -23.73 -25.16
N THR A 246 11.68 -23.97 -26.32
CA THR A 246 11.81 -25.25 -27.07
C THR A 246 13.25 -25.58 -27.50
N ARG A 247 14.20 -24.64 -27.36
CA ARG A 247 15.60 -24.76 -27.80
C ARG A 247 16.65 -24.48 -26.71
N GLY A 248 16.26 -24.23 -25.46
CA GLY A 248 17.20 -23.83 -24.40
C GLY A 248 17.93 -22.50 -24.68
N GLY A 249 17.27 -21.56 -25.38
CA GLY A 249 17.92 -20.37 -25.93
C GLY A 249 18.01 -19.16 -24.98
N GLU A 250 18.87 -18.21 -25.33
CA GLU A 250 19.04 -16.91 -24.66
C GLU A 250 18.91 -15.77 -25.66
N ILE A 251 18.25 -14.70 -25.25
CA ILE A 251 17.98 -13.50 -26.07
C ILE A 251 18.53 -12.27 -25.34
N ASP A 252 19.40 -11.53 -26.01
CA ASP A 252 19.83 -10.19 -25.60
C ASP A 252 19.07 -9.09 -26.39
N THR A 253 19.31 -7.82 -26.06
CA THR A 253 18.64 -6.68 -26.70
C THR A 253 18.93 -6.59 -28.21
N ALA A 254 20.09 -7.04 -28.70
CA ALA A 254 20.44 -6.98 -30.11
C ALA A 254 19.74 -8.09 -30.91
N ALA A 255 19.78 -9.32 -30.41
CA ALA A 255 19.04 -10.45 -30.98
C ALA A 255 17.52 -10.19 -31.02
N LEU A 256 16.97 -9.58 -29.96
CA LEU A 256 15.55 -9.22 -29.91
C LEU A 256 15.19 -8.14 -30.94
N LYS A 257 15.98 -7.06 -31.02
CA LYS A 257 15.77 -5.99 -32.01
C LYS A 257 15.88 -6.51 -33.45
N ALA A 258 16.82 -7.42 -33.73
CA ALA A 258 16.94 -8.07 -35.03
C ALA A 258 15.68 -8.90 -35.37
N ASN A 259 15.22 -9.77 -34.47
CA ASN A 259 14.05 -10.63 -34.72
C ASN A 259 12.73 -9.85 -34.90
N LEU A 260 12.64 -8.65 -34.32
CA LEU A 260 11.50 -7.75 -34.50
C LEU A 260 11.60 -6.96 -35.82
N ALA A 261 12.80 -6.53 -36.22
CA ALA A 261 13.03 -5.90 -37.52
C ALA A 261 12.77 -6.86 -38.70
N GLU A 262 13.13 -8.14 -38.57
CA GLU A 262 12.76 -9.22 -39.52
C GLU A 262 11.24 -9.38 -39.71
N ALA A 263 10.44 -8.93 -38.73
CA ALA A 263 8.98 -8.98 -38.74
C ALA A 263 8.33 -7.60 -39.03
N ASP A 264 9.09 -6.64 -39.57
CA ASP A 264 8.69 -5.25 -39.89
C ASP A 264 8.13 -4.46 -38.68
N PHE A 265 8.53 -4.80 -37.45
CA PHE A 265 8.22 -3.97 -36.28
C PHE A 265 9.19 -2.78 -36.18
N LYS A 266 8.62 -1.58 -36.23
CA LYS A 266 9.30 -0.30 -36.07
C LYS A 266 9.18 0.13 -34.62
N LEU A 267 10.31 0.16 -33.94
CA LEU A 267 10.38 0.47 -32.51
C LEU A 267 10.39 1.99 -32.29
N ALA A 268 9.84 2.42 -31.16
CA ALA A 268 10.08 3.76 -30.63
C ALA A 268 11.56 3.91 -30.23
N GLY A 269 12.06 5.15 -30.25
CA GLY A 269 13.34 5.48 -29.62
C GLY A 269 13.33 5.18 -28.12
N GLU A 270 14.50 4.85 -27.56
CA GLU A 270 14.63 4.42 -26.17
C GLU A 270 14.22 5.54 -25.19
N ARG A 271 13.29 5.23 -24.27
CA ARG A 271 12.81 6.14 -23.23
C ARG A 271 13.49 5.80 -21.91
N GLU A 272 14.58 6.50 -21.57
CA GLU A 272 15.34 6.19 -20.37
C GLU A 272 14.65 6.72 -19.08
N PHE A 273 13.80 5.89 -18.48
CA PHE A 273 13.24 6.15 -17.14
C PHE A 273 14.23 5.87 -15.99
N GLY A 274 15.47 5.44 -16.29
CA GLY A 274 16.49 5.05 -15.30
C GLY A 274 16.82 6.12 -14.25
N PRO A 275 17.31 7.31 -14.66
CA PRO A 275 17.60 8.42 -13.75
C PRO A 275 16.38 8.88 -12.94
N ALA A 276 15.20 8.90 -13.58
CA ALA A 276 13.96 9.30 -12.94
C ALA A 276 13.50 8.31 -11.85
N ARG A 277 13.65 7.00 -12.10
CA ARG A 277 13.38 5.94 -11.12
C ARG A 277 14.33 6.00 -9.92
N ALA A 278 15.59 6.41 -10.13
CA ALA A 278 16.52 6.63 -9.02
C ALA A 278 16.08 7.80 -8.12
N ARG A 279 15.75 8.96 -8.70
CA ARG A 279 15.21 10.12 -7.95
C ARG A 279 13.87 9.81 -7.29
N LEU A 280 13.04 8.98 -7.91
CA LEU A 280 11.77 8.55 -7.33
C LEU A 280 11.97 7.62 -6.12
N ALA A 281 12.94 6.71 -6.18
CA ALA A 281 13.29 5.86 -5.04
C ALA A 281 13.89 6.67 -3.88
N GLU A 282 14.71 7.69 -4.18
CA GLU A 282 15.21 8.66 -3.20
C GLU A 282 14.05 9.45 -2.57
N LEU A 283 13.13 9.98 -3.37
CA LEU A 283 11.92 10.66 -2.90
C LEU A 283 11.09 9.75 -1.97
N ALA A 284 10.82 8.51 -2.39
CA ALA A 284 10.08 7.54 -1.58
C ALA A 284 10.78 7.23 -0.25
N GLN A 285 12.11 7.06 -0.25
CA GLN A 285 12.90 6.83 0.95
C GLN A 285 12.89 8.04 1.89
N ASN A 286 13.00 9.25 1.34
CA ASN A 286 12.97 10.50 2.12
C ASN A 286 11.59 10.77 2.72
N THR A 287 10.50 10.43 2.03
CA THR A 287 9.12 10.52 2.55
C THR A 287 8.82 9.45 3.61
N LEU A 288 9.30 8.21 3.43
CA LEU A 288 8.99 7.10 4.36
C LEU A 288 9.89 7.08 5.60
N SER A 289 11.17 7.44 5.47
CA SER A 289 12.15 7.27 6.57
C SER A 289 11.81 7.98 7.89
N PRO A 290 11.18 9.19 7.93
CA PRO A 290 10.81 9.86 9.19
C PRO A 290 9.65 9.20 9.95
N ILE A 291 8.87 8.34 9.28
CA ILE A 291 7.73 7.65 9.90
C ILE A 291 8.25 6.59 10.87
N GLY A 292 8.23 6.90 12.17
CA GLY A 292 8.80 6.06 13.23
C GLY A 292 8.27 4.63 13.26
N THR A 293 9.18 3.67 13.39
CA THR A 293 8.90 2.22 13.28
C THR A 293 8.74 1.48 14.62
N SER A 294 9.05 2.13 15.75
CA SER A 294 9.00 1.54 17.09
C SER A 294 8.56 2.53 18.17
N VAL A 295 8.14 2.00 19.32
CA VAL A 295 7.92 2.76 20.56
C VAL A 295 8.64 2.01 21.69
N ALA A 296 9.45 2.73 22.49
CA ALA A 296 10.36 2.14 23.48
C ALA A 296 11.29 1.04 22.89
N GLY A 297 11.75 1.22 21.65
CA GLY A 297 12.55 0.23 20.91
C GLY A 297 11.76 -0.97 20.36
N VAL A 298 10.52 -1.18 20.80
CA VAL A 298 9.66 -2.29 20.33
C VAL A 298 8.91 -1.89 19.06
N THR A 299 9.05 -2.69 18.00
CA THR A 299 8.26 -2.57 16.77
C THR A 299 6.93 -3.30 16.97
N LEU A 300 5.81 -2.56 16.98
CA LEU A 300 4.45 -3.11 17.06
C LEU A 300 3.81 -3.12 15.66
N PRO A 301 3.72 -4.28 14.97
CA PRO A 301 3.41 -4.31 13.54
C PRO A 301 1.92 -4.21 13.16
N ARG A 302 1.08 -3.64 14.05
CA ARG A 302 -0.36 -3.33 13.84
C ARG A 302 -1.14 -4.42 13.07
N LEU A 303 -0.91 -5.71 13.37
CA LEU A 303 -1.23 -6.82 12.46
C LEU A 303 -2.69 -6.84 11.97
N ALA A 304 -3.66 -6.48 12.81
CA ALA A 304 -5.07 -6.43 12.42
C ALA A 304 -5.37 -5.31 11.39
N ALA A 305 -4.68 -4.17 11.47
CA ALA A 305 -4.81 -3.08 10.50
C ALA A 305 -4.07 -3.38 9.19
N VAL A 306 -2.93 -4.09 9.24
CA VAL A 306 -2.24 -4.60 8.05
C VAL A 306 -3.12 -5.62 7.33
N ALA A 307 -3.68 -6.60 8.05
CA ALA A 307 -4.60 -7.58 7.47
C ALA A 307 -5.86 -6.95 6.87
N ALA A 308 -6.42 -5.90 7.49
CA ALA A 308 -7.56 -5.17 6.94
C ALA A 308 -7.20 -4.33 5.69
N LEU A 309 -5.95 -3.86 5.58
CA LEU A 309 -5.43 -3.22 4.37
C LEU A 309 -5.18 -4.25 3.26
N ASP A 310 -4.68 -5.43 3.61
CA ASP A 310 -4.47 -6.56 2.69
C ASP A 310 -5.82 -7.06 2.11
N ASP A 311 -6.83 -7.27 2.96
CA ASP A 311 -8.21 -7.61 2.56
C ASP A 311 -8.85 -6.56 1.64
N ALA A 312 -8.57 -5.27 1.88
CA ALA A 312 -9.05 -4.19 1.03
C ALA A 312 -8.29 -4.15 -0.32
N ALA A 313 -6.98 -4.35 -0.33
CA ALA A 313 -6.14 -4.29 -1.53
C ALA A 313 -6.44 -5.40 -2.55
N GLU A 314 -7.02 -6.52 -2.14
CA GLU A 314 -7.52 -7.56 -3.07
C GLU A 314 -8.73 -7.10 -3.91
N THR A 315 -9.44 -6.02 -3.54
CA THR A 315 -10.71 -5.65 -4.20
C THR A 315 -10.98 -4.16 -4.42
N GLN A 316 -10.22 -3.24 -3.80
CA GLN A 316 -10.51 -1.80 -3.77
C GLN A 316 -9.35 -1.00 -4.38
N ARG A 317 -9.65 -0.08 -5.31
CA ARG A 317 -8.63 0.74 -6.01
C ARG A 317 -8.28 2.05 -5.32
N PHE A 318 -9.05 2.52 -4.35
CA PHE A 318 -8.67 3.66 -3.51
C PHE A 318 -9.02 3.40 -2.05
N ILE A 319 -7.98 3.14 -1.26
CA ILE A 319 -8.08 2.81 0.16
C ILE A 319 -7.55 3.99 0.98
N VAL A 320 -8.31 4.39 1.99
CA VAL A 320 -7.96 5.45 2.94
C VAL A 320 -7.86 4.84 4.33
N VAL A 321 -6.61 4.73 4.82
CA VAL A 321 -6.29 4.33 6.19
C VAL A 321 -6.68 5.48 7.13
N ARG A 322 -7.77 5.30 7.89
CA ARG A 322 -8.38 6.31 8.76
C ARG A 322 -8.10 6.03 10.23
N GLY A 323 -8.47 6.98 11.08
CA GLY A 323 -8.28 6.90 12.52
C GLY A 323 -7.78 8.21 13.12
N ASP A 324 -7.72 8.25 14.44
CA ASP A 324 -7.30 9.43 15.19
C ASP A 324 -5.81 9.76 14.95
N THR A 325 -5.37 10.96 15.33
CA THR A 325 -3.96 11.33 15.24
C THR A 325 -3.10 10.50 16.22
N GLY A 326 -1.87 10.13 15.82
CA GLY A 326 -0.91 9.41 16.66
C GLY A 326 -1.11 7.88 16.79
N VAL A 327 -2.12 7.30 16.15
CA VAL A 327 -2.46 5.85 16.26
C VAL A 327 -1.66 4.91 15.34
N GLY A 328 -0.67 5.42 14.60
CA GLY A 328 0.17 4.62 13.69
C GLY A 328 -0.37 4.43 12.26
N LYS A 329 -1.25 5.31 11.76
CA LYS A 329 -1.74 5.23 10.36
C LYS A 329 -0.61 5.25 9.33
N SER A 330 0.28 6.25 9.45
CA SER A 330 1.47 6.41 8.59
C SER A 330 2.38 5.18 8.64
N TRP A 331 2.46 4.51 9.80
CA TRP A 331 3.22 3.26 9.93
C TRP A 331 2.59 2.12 9.09
N VAL A 332 1.26 1.97 9.10
CA VAL A 332 0.56 0.96 8.27
C VAL A 332 0.77 1.24 6.78
N LEU A 333 0.70 2.51 6.36
CA LEU A 333 1.05 2.90 4.98
C LEU A 333 2.52 2.59 4.66
N ARG A 334 3.45 2.95 5.55
CA ARG A 334 4.89 2.68 5.37
C ARG A 334 5.18 1.19 5.23
N HIS A 335 4.63 0.35 6.11
CA HIS A 335 4.81 -1.10 6.08
C HIS A 335 4.37 -1.69 4.73
N TYR A 336 3.19 -1.30 4.24
CA TYR A 336 2.71 -1.76 2.92
C TYR A 336 3.56 -1.20 1.77
N ALA A 337 3.95 0.09 1.84
CA ALA A 337 4.81 0.71 0.84
C ALA A 337 6.18 0.03 0.75
N GLU A 338 6.86 -0.23 1.87
CA GLU A 338 8.13 -0.95 1.92
C GLU A 338 8.00 -2.39 1.39
N ARG A 339 6.88 -3.09 1.68
CA ARG A 339 6.58 -4.42 1.13
C ARG A 339 6.49 -4.42 -0.41
N VAL A 340 5.92 -3.38 -1.02
CA VAL A 340 5.86 -3.22 -2.49
C VAL A 340 7.21 -2.75 -3.06
N ALA A 341 7.85 -1.76 -2.43
CA ALA A 341 9.17 -1.23 -2.83
C ALA A 341 10.25 -2.32 -2.94
N ALA A 342 10.15 -3.34 -2.07
CA ALA A 342 11.03 -4.51 -2.07
C ALA A 342 10.85 -5.46 -3.28
N ARG A 343 9.95 -5.16 -4.23
CA ARG A 343 9.71 -5.96 -5.45
C ARG A 343 9.60 -5.11 -6.73
N ALA A 344 9.11 -3.87 -6.63
CA ALA A 344 8.91 -2.94 -7.74
C ALA A 344 9.12 -1.48 -7.28
N PRO A 345 9.42 -0.51 -8.18
CA PRO A 345 9.49 0.90 -7.80
C PRO A 345 8.09 1.43 -7.43
N ILE A 346 8.01 2.42 -6.53
CA ILE A 346 6.76 3.00 -6.02
C ILE A 346 6.77 4.52 -6.03
N ILE A 347 5.59 5.15 -5.97
CA ILE A 347 5.45 6.59 -5.68
C ILE A 347 4.91 6.77 -4.27
N VAL A 348 5.59 7.59 -3.45
CA VAL A 348 5.13 8.01 -2.13
C VAL A 348 5.09 9.54 -2.08
N LEU A 349 3.94 10.08 -1.71
CA LEU A 349 3.66 11.51 -1.57
C LEU A 349 3.20 11.82 -0.16
N ASP A 350 3.38 13.07 0.25
CA ASP A 350 2.93 13.60 1.54
C ASP A 350 2.65 15.12 1.43
N ARG A 351 2.58 15.80 2.59
CA ARG A 351 2.45 17.26 2.67
C ARG A 351 3.69 18.02 2.17
N GLU A 352 4.89 17.49 2.31
CA GLU A 352 6.13 18.29 2.24
C GLU A 352 6.98 17.97 1.01
N ALA A 353 7.33 16.70 0.81
CA ALA A 353 8.20 16.25 -0.27
C ALA A 353 7.52 16.30 -1.64
N THR A 354 6.18 16.27 -1.69
CA THR A 354 5.39 16.44 -2.93
C THR A 354 5.71 17.78 -3.62
N PRO A 355 6.23 17.79 -4.86
CA PRO A 355 6.48 19.02 -5.61
C PRO A 355 5.16 19.73 -5.99
N PRO A 356 5.05 21.06 -5.81
CA PRO A 356 3.87 21.82 -6.22
C PRO A 356 3.84 22.08 -7.73
N GLY A 357 2.64 22.23 -8.29
CA GLY A 357 2.42 22.83 -9.62
C GLY A 357 1.73 21.94 -10.66
N GLY A 358 1.49 20.66 -10.35
CA GLY A 358 0.98 19.68 -11.31
C GLY A 358 2.06 18.73 -11.85
N TRP A 359 1.65 17.78 -12.68
CA TRP A 359 2.51 16.74 -13.27
C TRP A 359 3.76 17.33 -13.93
N LEU A 360 3.63 18.42 -14.70
CA LEU A 360 4.76 19.01 -15.43
C LEU A 360 5.92 19.43 -14.52
N TYR A 361 5.63 19.94 -13.32
CA TYR A 361 6.66 20.35 -12.36
C TYR A 361 7.31 19.14 -11.67
N LEU A 362 6.50 18.14 -11.29
CA LEU A 362 6.99 16.86 -10.76
C LEU A 362 7.88 16.13 -11.78
N ALA A 363 7.43 16.04 -13.03
CA ALA A 363 8.14 15.38 -14.12
C ALA A 363 9.48 16.07 -14.40
N ASN A 364 9.52 17.39 -14.47
CA ASN A 364 10.78 18.14 -14.63
C ASN A 364 11.73 17.97 -13.44
N ALA A 365 11.23 17.97 -12.20
CA ALA A 365 12.05 17.76 -11.01
C ALA A 365 12.68 16.35 -10.96
N LEU A 366 11.89 15.31 -11.27
CA LEU A 366 12.36 13.93 -11.32
C LEU A 366 13.07 13.56 -12.63
N GLY A 367 12.98 14.39 -13.68
CA GLY A 367 13.52 14.06 -15.01
C GLY A 367 12.72 12.99 -15.76
N ILE A 368 11.42 12.89 -15.51
CA ILE A 368 10.53 11.91 -16.15
C ILE A 368 10.14 12.39 -17.57
N PRO A 369 10.43 11.63 -18.64
CA PRO A 369 9.95 11.95 -19.98
C PRO A 369 8.47 11.59 -20.15
N GLY A 370 7.67 12.52 -20.70
CA GLY A 370 6.31 12.25 -21.18
C GLY A 370 5.17 12.51 -20.18
N SER A 371 4.09 11.73 -20.30
CA SER A 371 2.84 11.90 -19.56
C SER A 371 2.81 11.09 -18.26
N ALA A 372 1.98 11.53 -17.31
CA ALA A 372 1.70 10.78 -16.08
C ALA A 372 1.18 9.37 -16.38
N ASP A 373 0.27 9.26 -17.35
CA ASP A 373 -0.29 7.99 -17.83
C ASP A 373 0.79 7.01 -18.32
N ALA A 374 1.71 7.47 -19.17
CA ALA A 374 2.80 6.63 -19.66
C ALA A 374 3.78 6.21 -18.55
N PHE A 375 4.11 7.11 -17.61
CA PHE A 375 5.01 6.79 -16.51
C PHE A 375 4.37 5.86 -15.46
N LEU A 376 3.12 6.10 -15.08
CA LEU A 376 2.39 5.21 -14.16
C LEU A 376 2.16 3.82 -14.79
N THR A 377 1.93 3.75 -16.10
CA THR A 377 1.86 2.49 -16.86
C THR A 377 3.21 1.76 -16.85
N ASP A 378 4.31 2.47 -17.10
CA ASP A 378 5.68 1.97 -17.07
C ASP A 378 6.07 1.40 -15.69
N LEU A 379 5.67 2.08 -14.61
CA LEU A 379 5.80 1.59 -13.23
C LEU A 379 4.91 0.38 -12.95
N ALA A 380 3.64 0.44 -13.34
CA ALA A 380 2.67 -0.65 -13.13
C ALA A 380 3.13 -1.96 -13.78
N ALA A 381 3.72 -1.88 -14.99
CA ALA A 381 4.30 -3.02 -15.68
C ALA A 381 5.55 -3.61 -15.00
N SER A 382 6.30 -2.82 -14.22
CA SER A 382 7.34 -3.33 -13.30
C SER A 382 6.77 -4.00 -12.04
N GLY A 383 5.44 -4.04 -11.87
CA GLY A 383 4.75 -4.45 -10.63
C GLY A 383 4.46 -3.29 -9.66
N GLY A 384 4.81 -2.06 -10.04
CA GLY A 384 4.72 -0.84 -9.22
C GLY A 384 3.38 -0.11 -9.34
N ALA A 385 2.27 -0.85 -9.40
CA ALA A 385 0.92 -0.32 -9.68
C ALA A 385 0.27 0.41 -8.47
N TYR A 386 1.08 1.16 -7.70
CA TYR A 386 0.70 1.74 -6.41
C TYR A 386 1.09 3.21 -6.29
N LEU A 387 0.18 4.01 -5.74
CA LEU A 387 0.42 5.39 -5.31
C LEU A 387 0.10 5.54 -3.82
N PHE A 388 1.12 5.87 -3.02
CA PHE A 388 1.00 6.08 -1.59
C PHE A 388 0.91 7.57 -1.25
N ILE A 389 -0.01 7.97 -0.36
CA ILE A 389 -0.21 9.38 0.03
C ILE A 389 -0.42 9.51 1.55
N ASP A 390 0.60 9.87 2.31
CA ASP A 390 0.44 10.08 3.76
C ASP A 390 -0.17 11.46 4.07
N GLY A 391 -1.21 11.50 4.90
CA GLY A 391 -1.88 12.75 5.29
C GLY A 391 -2.62 13.44 4.14
N ILE A 392 -3.44 12.73 3.37
CA ILE A 392 -4.16 13.32 2.21
C ILE A 392 -5.16 14.43 2.61
N ASP A 393 -5.68 14.41 3.85
CA ASP A 393 -6.50 15.50 4.42
C ASP A 393 -5.66 16.71 4.92
N MET A 394 -4.33 16.56 4.97
CA MET A 394 -3.38 17.56 5.47
C MET A 394 -2.67 18.36 4.36
N ILE A 395 -3.03 18.12 3.10
CA ILE A 395 -2.53 18.89 1.94
C ILE A 395 -3.35 20.18 1.81
N ASP A 396 -2.79 21.32 2.22
CA ASP A 396 -3.42 22.65 2.18
C ASP A 396 -2.90 23.55 1.05
N ASP A 397 -1.67 23.32 0.58
CA ASP A 397 -1.12 23.95 -0.63
C ASP A 397 -1.84 23.49 -1.91
N ALA A 398 -2.49 24.42 -2.60
CA ALA A 398 -3.16 24.19 -3.88
C ALA A 398 -2.20 23.69 -4.99
N GLY A 399 -0.92 24.04 -4.92
CA GLY A 399 0.11 23.53 -5.82
C GLY A 399 0.30 22.01 -5.69
N ARG A 400 0.40 21.51 -4.46
CA ARG A 400 0.45 20.07 -4.13
C ARG A 400 -0.87 19.34 -4.39
N GLN A 401 -2.01 19.93 -4.00
CA GLN A 401 -3.34 19.39 -4.30
C GLN A 401 -3.50 19.15 -5.81
N ARG A 402 -2.99 20.07 -6.65
CA ARG A 402 -2.96 19.91 -8.10
C ARG A 402 -2.07 18.74 -8.55
N THR A 403 -0.84 18.64 -8.06
CA THR A 403 0.08 17.53 -8.39
C THR A 403 -0.55 16.17 -8.06
N ILE A 404 -1.13 16.03 -6.86
CA ILE A 404 -1.79 14.79 -6.43
C ILE A 404 -3.05 14.53 -7.28
N SER A 405 -3.87 15.54 -7.57
CA SER A 405 -5.08 15.40 -8.40
C SER A 405 -4.77 14.96 -9.84
N GLU A 406 -3.68 15.44 -10.43
CA GLU A 406 -3.27 15.05 -11.79
C GLU A 406 -2.72 13.61 -11.81
N LEU A 407 -1.98 13.20 -10.78
CA LEU A 407 -1.54 11.80 -10.61
C LEU A 407 -2.70 10.84 -10.34
N LEU A 408 -3.61 11.16 -9.42
CA LEU A 408 -4.78 10.32 -9.12
C LEU A 408 -5.66 10.14 -10.36
N ARG A 409 -5.82 11.18 -11.19
CA ARG A 409 -6.54 11.09 -12.47
C ARG A 409 -5.85 10.13 -13.44
N ALA A 410 -4.53 10.19 -13.57
CA ALA A 410 -3.77 9.24 -14.41
C ALA A 410 -3.86 7.80 -13.86
N ALA A 411 -3.68 7.61 -12.55
CA ALA A 411 -3.85 6.31 -11.89
C ALA A 411 -5.26 5.72 -12.11
N SER A 412 -6.30 6.56 -12.08
CA SER A 412 -7.70 6.11 -12.30
C SER A 412 -7.94 5.53 -13.70
N ALA A 413 -7.17 5.97 -14.71
CA ALA A 413 -7.26 5.44 -16.08
C ALA A 413 -6.57 4.07 -16.25
N ILE A 414 -5.68 3.68 -15.34
CA ILE A 414 -4.90 2.45 -15.44
C ILE A 414 -5.64 1.31 -14.69
N PRO A 415 -6.04 0.23 -15.38
CA PRO A 415 -6.71 -0.91 -14.75
C PRO A 415 -5.83 -1.56 -13.68
N GLY A 416 -6.39 -1.91 -12.52
CA GLY A 416 -5.64 -2.55 -11.45
C GLY A 416 -4.67 -1.64 -10.67
N PHE A 417 -4.53 -0.37 -11.05
CA PHE A 417 -3.73 0.58 -10.28
C PHE A 417 -4.46 0.96 -8.98
N THR A 418 -3.74 0.95 -7.86
CA THR A 418 -4.28 1.11 -6.50
C THR A 418 -3.67 2.31 -5.77
N VAL A 419 -4.53 3.09 -5.11
CA VAL A 419 -4.16 4.25 -4.28
C VAL A 419 -4.32 3.88 -2.81
N ILE A 420 -3.28 4.07 -2.01
CA ILE A 420 -3.31 3.86 -0.55
C ILE A 420 -2.93 5.18 0.12
N ALA A 421 -3.91 5.83 0.75
CA ALA A 421 -3.71 7.10 1.46
C ALA A 421 -3.92 6.94 2.97
N THR A 422 -3.38 7.85 3.79
CA THR A 422 -3.85 8.02 5.18
C THR A 422 -4.64 9.31 5.35
N ALA A 423 -5.65 9.31 6.21
CA ALA A 423 -6.42 10.50 6.56
C ALA A 423 -6.82 10.54 8.04
N ARG A 424 -6.98 11.73 8.62
CA ARG A 424 -7.56 11.90 9.96
C ARG A 424 -9.06 11.61 9.96
N ARG A 425 -9.60 11.26 11.14
CA ARG A 425 -11.02 10.89 11.30
C ARG A 425 -11.95 12.12 11.33
N THR A 426 -12.30 12.63 10.16
CA THR A 426 -13.07 13.88 9.94
C THR A 426 -14.57 13.83 10.28
N GLY A 427 -14.97 12.99 11.25
CA GLY A 427 -16.37 12.83 11.68
C GLY A 427 -17.20 11.99 10.70
N ALA A 428 -18.50 12.28 10.58
CA ALA A 428 -19.44 11.50 9.76
C ALA A 428 -19.40 11.84 8.25
N SER A 429 -18.23 12.23 7.72
CA SER A 429 -18.04 12.51 6.30
C SER A 429 -16.66 12.01 5.88
N GLU A 430 -16.67 11.10 4.91
CA GLU A 430 -15.48 10.43 4.35
C GLU A 430 -14.80 11.28 3.26
N VAL A 431 -15.38 12.44 2.90
CA VAL A 431 -14.91 13.30 1.82
C VAL A 431 -13.60 13.99 2.16
N ILE A 432 -12.66 13.99 1.20
CA ILE A 432 -11.43 14.80 1.23
C ILE A 432 -11.77 16.15 0.55
N PRO A 433 -11.84 17.29 1.26
CA PRO A 433 -12.57 18.48 0.76
C PRO A 433 -12.01 19.19 -0.48
N TRP A 434 -10.78 18.87 -0.90
CA TRP A 434 -10.15 19.41 -2.11
C TRP A 434 -10.18 18.45 -3.30
N LEU A 435 -10.56 17.19 -3.07
CA LEU A 435 -10.56 16.14 -4.08
C LEU A 435 -11.82 16.21 -4.96
N ASP A 436 -11.66 15.99 -6.26
CA ASP A 436 -12.74 15.91 -7.24
C ASP A 436 -13.45 14.55 -7.12
N ASP A 437 -14.75 14.53 -6.84
CA ASP A 437 -15.55 13.29 -6.70
C ASP A 437 -15.50 12.39 -7.95
N ARG A 438 -15.17 12.94 -9.13
CA ARG A 438 -14.98 12.15 -10.35
C ARG A 438 -13.73 11.28 -10.31
N ILE A 439 -12.71 11.69 -9.54
CA ILE A 439 -11.48 10.92 -9.35
C ILE A 439 -11.75 9.73 -8.41
N SER A 440 -12.48 9.93 -7.31
CA SER A 440 -12.86 8.83 -6.42
C SER A 440 -13.82 7.85 -7.11
N ALA A 441 -14.78 8.36 -7.90
CA ALA A 441 -15.68 7.51 -8.69
C ALA A 441 -14.96 6.68 -9.77
N ALA A 442 -13.90 7.21 -10.40
CA ALA A 442 -13.07 6.48 -11.37
C ALA A 442 -12.09 5.47 -10.73
N LEU A 443 -11.98 5.47 -9.41
CA LEU A 443 -11.25 4.50 -8.58
C LEU A 443 -12.21 3.62 -7.75
N ASP A 444 -13.45 3.50 -8.20
CA ASP A 444 -14.49 2.62 -7.64
C ASP A 444 -14.99 3.02 -6.23
N GLY A 445 -14.68 4.25 -5.79
CA GLY A 445 -15.02 4.81 -4.49
C GLY A 445 -13.83 4.82 -3.50
N MET A 446 -13.97 5.52 -2.38
CA MET A 446 -12.98 5.49 -1.29
C MET A 446 -13.37 4.45 -0.24
N HIS A 447 -12.57 3.40 -0.09
CA HIS A 447 -12.72 2.40 0.96
C HIS A 447 -11.99 2.84 2.24
N ALA A 448 -12.64 2.75 3.41
CA ALA A 448 -12.05 3.18 4.68
C ALA A 448 -11.54 1.99 5.51
N VAL A 449 -10.23 1.98 5.81
CA VAL A 449 -9.61 1.03 6.76
C VAL A 449 -9.34 1.75 8.07
N GLU A 450 -10.12 1.49 9.12
CA GLU A 450 -10.02 2.20 10.40
C GLU A 450 -8.92 1.62 11.31
N VAL A 451 -7.93 2.44 11.64
CA VAL A 451 -6.89 2.16 12.64
C VAL A 451 -7.30 2.78 13.97
N GLY A 452 -7.73 1.93 14.91
CA GLY A 452 -8.05 2.34 16.28
C GLY A 452 -6.81 2.65 17.13
N ALA A 453 -7.02 2.82 18.44
CA ALA A 453 -5.95 2.76 19.43
C ALA A 453 -5.31 1.34 19.47
N MET A 454 -4.36 1.10 20.37
CA MET A 454 -3.84 -0.25 20.62
C MET A 454 -4.90 -1.15 21.25
N SER A 455 -4.99 -2.39 20.79
CA SER A 455 -5.77 -3.44 21.44
C SER A 455 -5.10 -3.97 22.71
N ASP A 456 -5.81 -4.80 23.48
CA ASP A 456 -5.26 -5.36 24.72
C ASP A 456 -4.22 -6.47 24.43
N GLU A 457 -4.31 -7.15 23.28
CA GLU A 457 -3.27 -8.02 22.76
C GLU A 457 -2.00 -7.22 22.41
N GLU A 458 -2.15 -6.08 21.74
CA GLU A 458 -1.03 -5.19 21.39
C GLU A 458 -0.34 -4.58 22.62
N VAL A 459 -1.13 -4.21 23.63
CA VAL A 459 -0.61 -3.79 24.95
C VAL A 459 0.15 -4.94 25.62
N ALA A 460 -0.37 -6.17 25.58
CA ALA A 460 0.31 -7.33 26.14
C ALA A 460 1.65 -7.62 25.42
N ILE A 461 1.70 -7.47 24.10
CA ILE A 461 2.93 -7.63 23.28
C ILE A 461 3.99 -6.59 23.66
N LEU A 462 3.59 -5.32 23.83
CA LEU A 462 4.49 -4.26 24.28
C LEU A 462 5.02 -4.52 25.71
N VAL A 463 4.17 -4.98 26.63
CA VAL A 463 4.53 -5.25 28.04
C VAL A 463 5.38 -6.52 28.22
N ASP A 464 5.33 -7.45 27.26
CA ASP A 464 6.18 -8.63 27.17
C ASP A 464 7.61 -8.26 26.73
N GLN A 465 7.73 -7.40 25.70
CA GLN A 465 9.01 -7.04 25.08
C GLN A 465 9.71 -5.82 25.72
N ALA A 466 8.95 -4.90 26.33
CA ALA A 466 9.45 -3.77 27.12
C ALA A 466 8.77 -3.77 28.51
N PRO A 467 9.26 -4.58 29.46
CA PRO A 467 8.68 -4.75 30.80
C PRO A 467 8.46 -3.46 31.60
N GLU A 468 9.23 -2.42 31.33
CA GLU A 468 9.12 -1.07 31.90
C GLU A 468 7.80 -0.37 31.55
N LEU A 469 7.20 -0.69 30.40
CA LEU A 469 5.91 -0.11 29.98
C LEU A 469 4.73 -0.57 30.85
N ARG A 470 4.89 -1.65 31.60
CA ARG A 470 3.83 -2.32 32.38
C ARG A 470 3.09 -1.36 33.31
N MET A 471 3.79 -0.46 34.00
CA MET A 471 3.16 0.49 34.92
C MET A 471 2.36 1.58 34.19
N LEU A 472 2.79 2.00 33.00
CA LEU A 472 2.17 3.08 32.22
C LEU A 472 0.96 2.59 31.39
N LEU A 473 1.00 1.33 30.96
CA LEU A 473 -0.03 0.66 30.18
C LEU A 473 -1.07 -0.11 31.02
N ASP A 474 -0.84 -0.31 32.32
CA ASP A 474 -1.81 -0.95 33.22
C ASP A 474 -3.18 -0.24 33.18
N ALA A 475 -4.27 -0.99 33.18
CA ALA A 475 -5.62 -0.44 33.03
C ALA A 475 -6.08 0.47 34.20
N SER A 476 -5.44 0.35 35.38
CA SER A 476 -5.63 1.25 36.52
C SER A 476 -4.75 2.50 36.47
N HIS A 477 -3.70 2.52 35.61
CA HIS A 477 -2.82 3.66 35.50
C HIS A 477 -3.61 4.88 34.98
N PRO A 478 -3.52 6.07 35.62
CA PRO A 478 -4.45 7.15 35.29
C PRO A 478 -4.28 7.77 33.89
N ALA A 479 -3.17 7.47 33.21
CA ALA A 479 -2.92 7.87 31.81
C ALA A 479 -3.21 6.74 30.80
N ALA A 480 -3.71 5.56 31.20
CA ALA A 480 -3.83 4.37 30.35
C ALA A 480 -4.63 4.60 29.05
N GLN A 481 -5.69 5.42 29.09
CA GLN A 481 -6.46 5.78 27.89
C GLN A 481 -5.66 6.62 26.87
N LEU A 482 -4.65 7.37 27.33
CA LEU A 482 -3.71 8.08 26.48
C LEU A 482 -2.58 7.14 26.02
N ALA A 483 -2.10 6.28 26.91
CA ALA A 483 -1.02 5.34 26.65
C ALA A 483 -1.40 4.26 25.60
N ARG A 484 -2.69 3.99 25.36
CA ARG A 484 -3.15 3.20 24.20
C ARG A 484 -2.97 3.90 22.83
N ASN A 485 -2.53 5.15 22.76
CA ASN A 485 -2.18 5.83 21.51
C ASN A 485 -0.64 5.91 21.38
N LEU A 486 -0.08 5.34 20.32
CA LEU A 486 1.37 5.13 20.17
C LEU A 486 2.20 6.42 20.29
N TYR A 487 1.75 7.54 19.70
CA TYR A 487 2.46 8.80 19.83
C TYR A 487 2.32 9.43 21.23
N ARG A 488 1.13 9.35 21.84
CA ARG A 488 0.95 9.83 23.23
C ARG A 488 1.74 8.98 24.22
N LEU A 489 1.89 7.67 23.98
CA LEU A 489 2.78 6.77 24.73
C LEU A 489 4.24 7.20 24.60
N SER A 490 4.74 7.45 23.38
CA SER A 490 6.14 7.87 23.19
C SER A 490 6.48 9.21 23.85
N ARG A 491 5.47 10.06 24.13
CA ARG A 491 5.63 11.30 24.93
C ARG A 491 5.46 11.08 26.43
N LEU A 492 4.50 10.26 26.86
CA LEU A 492 4.36 9.87 28.28
C LEU A 492 5.63 9.20 28.83
N LEU A 493 6.37 8.46 28.00
CA LEU A 493 7.65 7.84 28.37
C LEU A 493 8.80 8.83 28.61
N ARG A 494 8.61 10.11 28.26
CA ARG A 494 9.59 11.20 28.45
C ARG A 494 9.18 12.15 29.58
N GLU A 495 7.95 12.03 30.08
CA GLU A 495 7.40 12.83 31.17
C GLU A 495 7.70 12.19 32.53
N THR A 496 8.65 12.74 33.27
CA THR A 496 8.96 12.32 34.66
C THR A 496 7.74 12.40 35.59
N SER A 497 6.74 13.20 35.23
CA SER A 497 5.47 13.36 35.95
C SER A 497 4.28 12.65 35.28
N ALA A 498 4.50 11.61 34.46
CA ALA A 498 3.43 10.86 33.76
C ALA A 498 2.29 10.40 34.68
N ALA A 499 2.58 10.04 35.94
CA ALA A 499 1.59 9.65 36.95
C ALA A 499 0.62 10.80 37.37
N SER A 500 0.89 12.05 36.98
CA SER A 500 -0.02 13.20 37.14
C SER A 500 -0.98 13.38 35.96
N VAL A 501 -0.69 12.79 34.80
CA VAL A 501 -1.46 12.98 33.57
C VAL A 501 -2.78 12.22 33.63
N ARG A 502 -3.86 12.86 33.16
CA ARG A 502 -5.23 12.29 33.09
C ARG A 502 -5.91 12.49 31.75
N THR A 503 -5.49 13.49 30.98
CA THR A 503 -6.09 13.90 29.70
C THR A 503 -5.02 14.33 28.72
N GLU A 504 -5.33 14.30 27.42
CA GLU A 504 -4.45 14.83 26.38
C GLU A 504 -4.15 16.32 26.59
N ALA A 505 -5.15 17.10 27.03
CA ALA A 505 -4.95 18.51 27.37
C ALA A 505 -3.91 18.69 28.50
N GLY A 506 -3.91 17.81 29.52
CA GLY A 506 -2.90 17.83 30.58
C GLY A 506 -1.50 17.44 30.08
N LEU A 507 -1.41 16.45 29.18
CA LEU A 507 -0.13 16.06 28.55
C LEU A 507 0.43 17.19 27.66
N ALA A 508 -0.43 17.79 26.84
CA ALA A 508 -0.11 18.94 26.01
C ALA A 508 0.32 20.16 26.84
N GLN A 509 -0.28 20.36 28.02
CA GLN A 509 0.07 21.45 28.93
C GLN A 509 1.41 21.20 29.63
N LEU A 510 1.71 19.96 30.06
CA LEU A 510 3.03 19.61 30.61
C LEU A 510 4.12 19.80 29.56
N TRP A 511 3.93 19.26 28.35
CA TRP A 511 4.84 19.42 27.22
C TRP A 511 5.10 20.90 26.89
N TRP A 512 4.06 21.75 26.89
CA TRP A 512 4.17 23.20 26.63
C TRP A 512 4.93 23.92 27.74
N ILE A 513 4.65 23.62 29.01
CA ILE A 513 5.28 24.27 30.17
C ILE A 513 6.72 23.79 30.36
N SER A 514 7.02 22.51 30.14
CA SER A 514 8.37 21.94 30.22
C SER A 514 9.21 22.19 28.97
N ALA A 515 8.58 22.62 27.87
CA ALA A 515 9.15 22.66 26.53
C ALA A 515 9.79 21.32 26.12
N ASP A 516 9.01 20.25 26.23
CA ASP A 516 9.43 18.85 26.00
C ASP A 516 10.61 18.43 26.90
N ALA A 517 10.48 18.74 28.20
CA ALA A 517 11.48 18.51 29.25
C ALA A 517 12.86 19.16 28.98
N ALA A 518 12.86 20.43 28.56
CA ALA A 518 14.09 21.20 28.35
C ALA A 518 14.87 21.43 29.67
N PRO A 519 16.21 21.53 29.62
CA PRO A 519 17.03 21.94 30.77
C PRO A 519 16.55 23.27 31.35
N THR A 520 16.57 23.42 32.68
CA THR A 520 15.90 24.54 33.40
C THR A 520 16.27 25.94 32.90
N ALA A 521 17.50 26.15 32.44
CA ALA A 521 17.95 27.41 31.84
C ALA A 521 17.28 27.68 30.47
N GLU A 522 17.10 26.63 29.67
CA GLU A 522 16.64 26.67 28.28
C GLU A 522 15.12 26.69 28.13
N VAL A 523 14.35 26.24 29.14
CA VAL A 523 12.87 26.16 29.09
C VAL A 523 12.24 27.46 28.56
N ARG A 524 12.73 28.62 28.98
CA ARG A 524 12.19 29.92 28.51
C ARG A 524 12.60 30.31 27.09
N ALA A 525 13.72 29.81 26.57
CA ALA A 525 14.09 29.96 25.18
C ALA A 525 13.28 28.99 24.30
N ALA A 526 13.22 27.72 24.69
CA ALA A 526 12.44 26.68 24.02
C ALA A 526 10.94 27.03 23.92
N GLN A 527 10.33 27.53 25.01
CA GLN A 527 8.95 28.06 24.99
C GLN A 527 8.75 29.19 23.96
N ARG A 528 9.74 30.06 23.74
CA ARG A 528 9.64 31.14 22.72
C ARG A 528 9.64 30.57 21.31
N ILE A 529 10.45 29.54 21.03
CA ILE A 529 10.49 28.85 19.73
C ILE A 529 9.13 28.18 19.46
N LEU A 530 8.59 27.41 20.41
CA LEU A 530 7.27 26.78 20.30
C LEU A 530 6.14 27.81 20.10
N LYS A 531 6.22 28.96 20.77
CA LYS A 531 5.28 30.09 20.64
C LYS A 531 5.38 30.81 19.29
N ALA A 532 6.59 31.00 18.77
CA ALA A 532 6.81 31.57 17.43
C ALA A 532 6.20 30.66 16.36
N LEU A 533 6.44 29.35 16.45
CA LEU A 533 5.86 28.35 15.55
C LEU A 533 4.32 28.29 15.62
N ALA A 534 3.72 28.25 16.81
CA ALA A 534 2.26 28.30 16.97
C ALA A 534 1.65 29.58 16.33
N THR A 535 2.36 30.71 16.48
CA THR A 535 1.95 32.00 15.89
C THR A 535 2.08 32.01 14.37
N ALA A 536 3.14 31.40 13.83
CA ALA A 536 3.36 31.24 12.38
C ALA A 536 2.28 30.33 11.76
N THR A 537 2.04 29.15 12.33
CA THR A 537 0.99 28.24 11.85
C THR A 537 -0.40 28.89 11.86
N LEU A 538 -0.73 29.71 12.87
CA LEU A 538 -2.00 30.44 12.92
C LEU A 538 -2.16 31.54 11.87
N LYS A 539 -1.07 32.01 11.25
CA LYS A 539 -1.10 32.89 10.06
C LYS A 539 -1.22 32.12 8.75
N GLY A 540 -0.97 30.81 8.76
CA GLY A 540 -0.80 29.96 7.58
C GLY A 540 0.65 29.73 7.15
N ASP A 541 1.63 30.19 7.93
CA ASP A 541 3.06 30.00 7.64
C ASP A 541 3.50 28.57 7.99
N ALA A 542 4.20 27.90 7.06
CA ALA A 542 4.80 26.59 7.27
C ALA A 542 6.14 26.71 8.00
N GLY A 543 6.11 26.76 9.33
CA GLY A 543 7.30 26.88 10.19
C GLY A 543 7.84 28.30 10.36
N ILE A 544 9.03 28.42 10.96
CA ILE A 544 9.79 29.67 11.13
C ILE A 544 11.23 29.51 10.62
N ASP A 545 11.86 30.61 10.26
CA ASP A 545 13.32 30.65 10.13
C ASP A 545 13.95 30.98 11.49
N LEU A 546 15.00 30.26 11.88
CA LEU A 546 15.83 30.47 13.06
C LEU A 546 17.25 29.98 12.78
N ASP A 547 18.18 30.91 12.66
CA ASP A 547 19.61 30.73 12.35
C ASP A 547 20.49 30.45 13.59
N GLU A 548 20.04 30.81 14.79
CA GLU A 548 20.81 30.63 16.03
C GLU A 548 20.78 29.18 16.55
N ASP A 549 21.95 28.53 16.55
CA ASP A 549 22.24 27.20 17.15
C ASP A 549 22.23 27.19 18.69
N SER A 550 21.17 27.74 19.26
CA SER A 550 20.91 27.74 20.70
C SER A 550 20.74 26.33 21.27
N SER A 551 21.12 26.14 22.53
CA SER A 551 20.84 24.92 23.31
C SER A 551 19.34 24.56 23.30
N ALA A 552 18.45 25.56 23.22
CA ALA A 552 17.01 25.37 23.05
C ALA A 552 16.59 24.81 21.66
N ARG A 553 17.18 25.28 20.55
CA ARG A 553 17.00 24.69 19.20
C ARG A 553 17.44 23.23 19.23
N ASN A 554 18.66 22.99 19.73
CA ASN A 554 19.28 21.67 19.78
C ASN A 554 18.51 20.69 20.67
N HIS A 555 18.00 21.13 21.84
CA HIS A 555 17.11 20.31 22.68
C HIS A 555 15.82 19.94 21.93
N LEU A 556 15.10 20.91 21.36
CA LEU A 556 13.80 20.64 20.73
C LEU A 556 13.89 19.79 19.45
N LEU A 557 15.00 19.86 18.73
CA LEU A 557 15.34 18.98 17.61
C LEU A 557 15.69 17.56 18.09
N GLY A 558 16.64 17.42 19.03
CA GLY A 558 17.00 16.11 19.60
C GLY A 558 15.85 15.42 20.34
N ALA A 559 14.94 16.21 20.91
CA ALA A 559 13.70 15.75 21.52
C ALA A 559 12.60 15.37 20.50
N GLN A 560 12.83 15.58 19.20
CA GLN A 560 11.88 15.31 18.12
C GLN A 560 10.51 15.98 18.34
N SER A 561 10.49 17.15 18.98
CA SER A 561 9.33 18.05 19.00
C SER A 561 9.33 18.92 17.74
N LEU A 562 10.51 19.38 17.34
CA LEU A 562 10.76 20.10 16.10
C LEU A 562 11.58 19.26 15.13
N ARG A 563 11.58 19.70 13.87
CA ARG A 563 12.44 19.22 12.79
C ARG A 563 12.88 20.39 11.92
N GLU A 564 13.96 20.18 11.21
CA GLU A 564 14.49 21.11 10.22
C GLU A 564 14.09 20.63 8.81
N VAL A 565 13.35 21.46 8.08
CA VAL A 565 12.78 21.11 6.75
C VAL A 565 13.73 21.49 5.61
N ARG A 566 14.54 22.52 5.85
CA ARG A 566 15.75 22.94 5.13
C ARG A 566 16.63 23.67 6.15
N PRO A 567 17.91 23.96 5.89
CA PRO A 567 18.74 24.76 6.79
C PRO A 567 18.00 25.99 7.34
N ASP A 568 18.02 26.09 8.66
CA ASP A 568 17.42 27.15 9.49
C ASP A 568 15.89 27.26 9.43
N ARG A 569 15.17 26.39 8.68
CA ARG A 569 13.70 26.37 8.66
C ARG A 569 13.15 25.27 9.57
N LEU A 570 12.67 25.67 10.74
CA LEU A 570 12.06 24.78 11.72
C LEU A 570 10.55 24.67 11.51
N ASP A 571 10.01 23.46 11.67
CA ASP A 571 8.58 23.20 11.89
C ASP A 571 8.39 22.12 12.97
N PHE A 572 7.16 21.92 13.43
CA PHE A 572 6.80 20.81 14.29
C PHE A 572 7.07 19.46 13.60
N ASN A 573 7.58 18.50 14.37
CA ASN A 573 7.89 17.16 13.89
C ASN A 573 6.65 16.26 13.73
N HIS A 574 5.49 16.65 14.28
CA HIS A 574 4.24 15.88 14.19
C HIS A 574 3.02 16.81 14.32
N ASP A 575 1.90 16.48 13.67
CA ASP A 575 0.65 17.26 13.77
C ASP A 575 0.14 17.39 15.22
N VAL A 576 0.35 16.39 16.07
CA VAL A 576 0.13 16.43 17.53
C VAL A 576 0.75 17.67 18.15
N MET A 577 2.04 17.92 17.91
CA MET A 577 2.75 19.04 18.55
C MET A 577 2.29 20.38 18.02
N ARG A 578 1.94 20.45 16.73
CA ARG A 578 1.33 21.63 16.10
C ARG A 578 -0.05 21.94 16.72
N ASP A 579 -0.92 20.94 16.83
CA ASP A 579 -2.27 21.07 17.39
C ASP A 579 -2.22 21.35 18.92
N TRP A 580 -1.28 20.74 19.66
CA TRP A 580 -1.01 21.02 21.08
C TRP A 580 -0.45 22.42 21.31
N ALA A 581 0.48 22.89 20.47
CA ALA A 581 1.06 24.24 20.56
C ALA A 581 -0.01 25.31 20.31
N ILE A 582 -0.80 25.16 19.25
CA ILE A 582 -1.94 26.04 18.96
C ILE A 582 -2.96 26.01 20.12
N GLY A 583 -3.28 24.82 20.63
CA GLY A 583 -4.21 24.64 21.75
C GLY A 583 -3.77 25.39 23.01
N ASN A 584 -2.52 25.24 23.43
CA ASN A 584 -1.97 25.95 24.60
C ASN A 584 -1.83 27.46 24.33
N TYR A 585 -1.31 27.86 23.15
CA TYR A 585 -1.14 29.26 22.78
C TYR A 585 -2.47 30.04 22.76
N LEU A 586 -3.58 29.40 22.43
CA LEU A 586 -4.92 29.99 22.51
C LEU A 586 -5.53 29.91 23.92
N ALA A 587 -5.14 28.91 24.73
CA ALA A 587 -5.59 28.76 26.12
C ALA A 587 -4.91 29.73 27.10
N GLU A 588 -3.65 30.14 26.84
CA GLU A 588 -2.95 31.21 27.57
C GLU A 588 -3.73 32.52 27.60
N ASP A 589 -4.48 32.80 26.52
CA ASP A 589 -5.01 34.13 26.20
C ASP A 589 -6.12 34.00 25.15
N PRO A 590 -7.37 33.78 25.59
CA PRO A 590 -8.51 33.61 24.71
C PRO A 590 -8.81 34.81 23.81
N SER A 591 -8.23 35.99 24.06
CA SER A 591 -8.43 37.18 23.21
C SER A 591 -7.87 36.98 21.80
N ARG A 592 -6.87 36.09 21.65
CA ARG A 592 -6.25 35.69 20.37
C ARG A 592 -7.25 35.11 19.36
N LEU A 593 -8.41 34.62 19.82
CA LEU A 593 -9.52 34.15 18.97
C LEU A 593 -10.32 35.28 18.31
N GLY A 594 -10.26 36.52 18.81
CA GLY A 594 -11.14 37.62 18.40
C GLY A 594 -10.62 38.54 17.29
N GLY A 595 -9.34 38.44 16.91
CA GLY A 595 -8.68 39.44 16.05
C GLY A 595 -8.98 39.36 14.54
N GLY A 596 -9.56 38.26 14.06
CA GLY A 596 -9.73 38.02 12.62
C GLY A 596 -11.04 38.54 12.02
N ARG A 597 -10.98 39.55 11.15
CA ARG A 597 -12.09 39.81 10.20
C ARG A 597 -12.22 38.62 9.23
N PRO A 598 -13.44 38.24 8.79
CA PRO A 598 -13.69 37.04 8.00
C PRO A 598 -13.24 37.15 6.51
N GLY A 599 -11.94 37.30 6.30
CA GLY A 599 -11.29 37.38 4.98
C GLY A 599 -10.96 36.01 4.38
N ARG A 600 -11.97 35.28 3.88
CA ARG A 600 -11.84 34.10 2.98
C ARG A 600 -10.97 32.90 3.41
N THR A 601 -10.48 32.80 4.64
CA THR A 601 -9.89 31.55 5.17
C THR A 601 -10.93 30.68 5.87
N ARG A 602 -11.42 29.63 5.19
CA ARG A 602 -12.16 28.52 5.82
C ARG A 602 -11.19 27.55 6.53
N VAL A 603 -10.46 28.05 7.53
CA VAL A 603 -9.90 27.16 8.56
C VAL A 603 -11.10 26.54 9.27
N ALA A 604 -11.28 25.22 9.12
CA ALA A 604 -12.43 24.51 9.66
C ALA A 604 -12.26 24.29 11.18
N ALA A 605 -12.36 25.37 11.95
CA ALA A 605 -12.25 25.42 13.40
C ALA A 605 -13.40 24.66 14.11
N ARG A 606 -13.41 23.34 13.98
CA ARG A 606 -14.29 22.44 14.70
C ARG A 606 -13.91 22.49 16.18
N ARG A 607 -14.81 23.00 17.02
CA ARG A 607 -14.64 23.14 18.48
C ARG A 607 -14.03 21.87 19.09
N PRO A 608 -12.92 21.96 19.85
CA PRO A 608 -12.48 20.88 20.71
C PRO A 608 -13.61 20.46 21.66
N ARG A 609 -13.89 19.15 21.76
CA ARG A 609 -14.98 18.63 22.61
C ARG A 609 -14.56 18.54 24.09
N TYR A 610 -14.27 19.68 24.71
CA TYR A 610 -14.18 19.77 26.17
C TYR A 610 -15.54 19.43 26.80
N ARG A 611 -15.62 18.26 27.44
CA ARG A 611 -16.77 17.82 28.25
C ARG A 611 -16.54 18.16 29.72
N ASP A 612 -16.55 19.45 30.04
CA ASP A 612 -16.42 19.92 31.42
C ASP A 612 -17.67 19.55 32.22
N ARG A 613 -17.56 18.57 33.13
CA ARG A 613 -18.61 18.20 34.10
C ARG A 613 -18.33 18.87 35.45
N ARG A 614 -18.50 20.19 35.53
CA ARG A 614 -18.55 20.90 36.82
C ARG A 614 -19.93 20.70 37.45
N ALA A 615 -19.99 19.89 38.52
CA ALA A 615 -21.17 19.79 39.37
C ALA A 615 -21.17 20.94 40.38
N ALA A 616 -22.19 21.81 40.33
CA ALA A 616 -22.44 22.84 41.34
C ALA A 616 -23.54 22.39 42.30
N ARG A 617 -23.35 22.61 43.60
CA ARG A 617 -24.37 22.34 44.64
C ARG A 617 -25.29 23.56 44.79
N ALA A 618 -26.58 23.31 44.98
CA ALA A 618 -27.50 24.22 45.66
C ALA A 618 -28.41 23.40 46.57
N ARG A 619 -28.81 23.98 47.70
CA ARG A 619 -29.80 23.45 48.66
C ARG A 619 -31.00 24.40 48.69
N ASP A 620 -32.17 23.87 49.06
CA ASP A 620 -33.33 24.47 49.76
C ASP A 620 -33.79 25.91 49.38
N GLY A 621 -35.08 26.22 49.19
CA GLY A 621 -36.32 25.43 49.27
C GLY A 621 -37.57 26.36 49.27
N GLN A 622 -38.78 25.79 49.26
CA GLN A 622 -40.10 26.49 49.30
C GLN A 622 -40.45 27.32 48.03
N GLY A 623 -41.71 27.57 47.63
CA GLY A 623 -43.01 27.02 48.07
C GLY A 623 -44.24 27.62 47.34
N CYS A 624 -45.38 26.89 47.36
CA CYS A 624 -46.77 27.33 47.13
C CYS A 624 -47.32 27.85 45.75
N LYS A 625 -48.08 26.94 45.09
CA LYS A 625 -49.54 27.02 44.75
C LYS A 625 -50.14 28.07 43.76
N ARG A 626 -51.00 27.51 42.87
CA ARG A 626 -52.24 28.06 42.22
C ARG A 626 -52.04 29.13 41.14
N LEU A 627 -52.80 29.20 40.02
CA LEU A 627 -53.95 28.42 39.46
C LEU A 627 -53.64 28.09 37.96
N ALA A 628 -54.49 27.73 36.98
CA ALA A 628 -55.95 27.67 36.79
C ALA A 628 -56.39 26.53 35.82
N ARG A 629 -57.65 26.53 35.36
CA ARG A 629 -58.30 25.69 34.31
C ARG A 629 -59.66 26.34 33.92
N PRO A 630 -60.53 25.80 33.03
CA PRO A 630 -60.47 24.61 32.16
C PRO A 630 -59.80 24.96 30.80
N ALA A 631 -59.96 24.30 29.64
CA ALA A 631 -60.70 23.12 29.16
C ALA A 631 -59.86 22.40 28.06
N ARG A 632 -60.26 21.34 27.33
CA ARG A 632 -61.47 20.47 27.28
C ARG A 632 -61.01 19.03 26.92
N ALA A 633 -61.92 18.12 26.56
CA ALA A 633 -61.66 16.81 25.93
C ALA A 633 -62.87 16.42 25.04
N PRO A 634 -62.92 15.29 24.29
CA PRO A 634 -63.05 13.95 24.90
C PRO A 634 -62.50 12.71 24.11
N VAL A 635 -62.40 11.55 24.79
CA VAL A 635 -62.24 10.13 24.30
C VAL A 635 -61.07 9.78 23.33
N ALA A 636 -60.52 8.56 23.26
CA ALA A 636 -60.78 7.30 24.00
C ALA A 636 -59.51 6.42 24.21
N SER A 637 -59.52 5.63 25.29
CA SER A 637 -59.18 4.18 25.43
C SER A 637 -58.06 3.50 24.61
N GLU A 638 -57.27 2.57 25.15
CA GLU A 638 -56.97 2.23 26.56
C GLU A 638 -55.68 1.37 26.68
N ARG A 639 -55.33 1.06 27.95
CA ARG A 639 -54.45 0.02 28.52
C ARG A 639 -54.03 -1.20 27.66
N ALA A 640 -52.92 -1.92 27.95
CA ALA A 640 -51.74 -1.70 28.82
C ALA A 640 -50.74 -2.90 28.69
N ARG A 641 -49.55 -2.79 29.32
CA ARG A 641 -48.83 -3.78 30.20
C ARG A 641 -49.04 -5.30 29.95
N PHE A 642 -48.06 -6.21 30.04
CA PHE A 642 -46.82 -6.25 30.85
C PHE A 642 -45.92 -7.47 30.45
N VAL A 643 -44.87 -7.75 31.25
CA VAL A 643 -44.03 -8.98 31.30
C VAL A 643 -43.10 -9.28 30.11
N ALA A 644 -41.83 -9.57 30.46
CA ALA A 644 -40.95 -10.46 29.72
C ALA A 644 -40.44 -11.55 30.70
N PRO A 645 -40.21 -12.81 30.26
CA PRO A 645 -39.50 -13.83 31.04
C PRO A 645 -38.10 -14.16 30.47
N THR A 646 -37.31 -14.92 31.24
CA THR A 646 -35.87 -15.17 31.04
C THR A 646 -35.52 -16.65 30.85
N GLY A 647 -34.44 -16.93 30.10
CA GLY A 647 -33.72 -18.22 30.10
C GLY A 647 -34.30 -19.32 29.18
N ASP A 648 -33.63 -20.44 28.94
CA ASP A 648 -32.20 -20.78 29.14
C ASP A 648 -31.81 -22.05 28.34
N THR A 649 -30.52 -22.34 28.21
CA THR A 649 -29.87 -23.64 27.90
C THR A 649 -29.93 -24.33 26.51
N ARG A 650 -28.73 -24.79 26.11
CA ARG A 650 -28.37 -26.08 25.44
C ARG A 650 -28.64 -26.32 23.93
N ALA A 651 -27.55 -26.19 23.17
CA ALA A 651 -26.89 -27.24 22.36
C ALA A 651 -27.73 -28.29 21.60
N GLY A 652 -27.55 -28.36 20.26
CA GLY A 652 -28.09 -29.43 19.40
C GLY A 652 -27.40 -29.52 18.02
N GLN A 653 -26.80 -30.67 17.74
CA GLN A 653 -26.00 -31.04 16.55
C GLN A 653 -26.54 -30.68 15.15
N VAL A 654 -25.60 -30.33 14.26
CA VAL A 654 -25.39 -30.85 12.88
C VAL A 654 -26.62 -31.28 12.07
N ARG A 655 -26.85 -30.60 10.94
CA ARG A 655 -27.05 -31.26 9.63
C ARG A 655 -26.83 -30.33 8.44
N SER A 656 -26.00 -30.78 7.50
CA SER A 656 -25.88 -30.20 6.17
C SER A 656 -27.11 -30.50 5.31
N ARG A 657 -27.44 -29.60 4.37
CA ARG A 657 -28.24 -29.97 3.19
C ARG A 657 -28.06 -28.98 2.03
N ASP A 658 -27.34 -29.45 1.02
CA ASP A 658 -27.31 -28.89 -0.34
C ASP A 658 -28.72 -28.86 -0.96
N ARG A 659 -29.02 -27.80 -1.71
CA ARG A 659 -30.15 -27.69 -2.65
C ARG A 659 -29.82 -26.77 -3.82
N SER A 660 -29.12 -27.31 -4.80
CA SER A 660 -29.05 -26.72 -6.14
C SER A 660 -30.32 -26.97 -6.98
N ALA A 661 -30.59 -26.03 -7.90
CA ALA A 661 -31.18 -26.20 -9.25
C ALA A 661 -32.60 -25.66 -9.55
N ARG A 662 -32.69 -25.07 -10.77
CA ARG A 662 -33.86 -24.57 -11.52
C ARG A 662 -34.42 -23.23 -10.98
N LYS A 663 -34.92 -22.31 -11.82
CA LYS A 663 -35.44 -22.44 -13.20
C LYS A 663 -34.72 -21.52 -14.21
N VAL A 664 -34.58 -21.98 -15.45
CA VAL A 664 -34.17 -21.15 -16.61
C VAL A 664 -35.43 -20.77 -17.41
N GLU A 665 -35.50 -19.53 -17.88
CA GLU A 665 -36.48 -19.09 -18.88
C GLU A 665 -35.74 -18.36 -20.01
N ARG A 666 -36.27 -18.41 -21.24
CA ARG A 666 -35.58 -17.96 -22.47
C ARG A 666 -36.14 -16.66 -23.00
N LEU A 667 -35.31 -15.85 -23.66
CA LEU A 667 -35.75 -14.96 -24.73
C LEU A 667 -34.67 -14.86 -25.82
N ALA A 668 -35.12 -14.83 -27.08
CA ALA A 668 -34.29 -14.81 -28.29
C ALA A 668 -34.93 -13.87 -29.33
N PRO A 669 -34.17 -13.35 -30.32
CA PRO A 669 -34.47 -12.04 -30.91
C PRO A 669 -35.48 -12.07 -32.06
N ARG A 670 -36.07 -10.90 -32.36
CA ARG A 670 -36.78 -10.63 -33.62
C ARG A 670 -35.95 -9.69 -34.51
N ARG A 671 -35.76 -10.07 -35.78
CA ARG A 671 -35.35 -9.17 -36.87
C ARG A 671 -36.60 -8.60 -37.57
N GLY A 672 -36.50 -7.38 -38.09
CA GLY A 672 -37.45 -6.80 -39.05
C GLY A 672 -36.70 -5.87 -40.01
N ARG A 673 -36.99 -5.96 -41.32
CA ARG A 673 -36.38 -5.15 -42.40
C ARG A 673 -37.47 -4.44 -43.22
N ARG A 674 -37.09 -3.29 -43.80
CA ARG A 674 -37.71 -2.42 -44.85
C ARG A 674 -37.86 -1.00 -44.28
N ALA A 675 -37.20 0.08 -44.74
CA ALA A 675 -36.54 0.46 -46.01
C ALA A 675 -37.47 0.94 -47.14
N ILE A 676 -36.96 1.92 -47.91
CA ILE A 676 -37.35 2.45 -49.25
C ILE A 676 -37.88 3.92 -49.28
N ASP A 677 -36.98 4.78 -49.81
CA ASP A 677 -37.15 5.90 -50.78
C ASP A 677 -37.56 7.36 -50.47
N ARG A 678 -36.74 8.21 -51.13
CA ARG A 678 -36.94 9.53 -51.77
C ARG A 678 -36.95 10.81 -50.92
N THR A 679 -36.36 11.96 -51.30
CA THR A 679 -35.47 12.48 -52.39
C THR A 679 -36.00 13.89 -52.78
N ILE A 680 -35.12 14.76 -53.32
CA ILE A 680 -35.26 16.19 -53.68
C ILE A 680 -34.49 17.03 -52.64
N ASP A 681 -33.24 17.47 -52.88
CA ASP A 681 -32.69 18.35 -53.94
C ASP A 681 -33.21 19.80 -53.88
N ASP A 682 -32.32 20.73 -53.52
CA ASP A 682 -32.06 21.88 -54.39
C ASP A 682 -30.59 22.34 -54.24
N ALA A 683 -30.08 23.09 -55.22
CA ALA A 683 -28.66 23.30 -55.42
C ALA A 683 -28.22 24.78 -55.37
N ARG A 684 -26.91 24.97 -55.15
CA ARG A 684 -25.93 25.87 -55.86
C ARG A 684 -24.76 26.17 -54.90
N ARG A 685 -23.45 26.00 -55.18
CA ARG A 685 -22.59 26.15 -56.40
C ARG A 685 -22.72 27.54 -57.06
N SER A 686 -21.66 28.34 -57.22
CA SER A 686 -20.21 28.09 -57.06
C SER A 686 -19.38 29.36 -57.34
N ARG A 687 -18.10 29.38 -56.92
CA ARG A 687 -16.96 30.11 -57.57
C ARG A 687 -16.99 31.66 -57.50
N ASP A 688 -15.90 32.40 -57.72
CA ASP A 688 -14.50 32.02 -58.03
C ASP A 688 -13.45 33.02 -57.46
N ALA A 689 -12.19 32.56 -57.46
CA ALA A 689 -10.88 33.24 -57.53
C ALA A 689 -10.66 34.76 -57.27
N GLY A 690 -9.44 35.10 -56.82
CA GLY A 690 -8.95 36.48 -56.74
C GLY A 690 -7.54 36.61 -56.14
N GLY A 691 -6.51 36.14 -56.85
CA GLY A 691 -5.11 36.25 -56.43
C GLY A 691 -4.18 36.64 -57.58
N CYS A 692 -3.58 37.82 -57.48
CA CYS A 692 -2.40 38.31 -58.19
C CYS A 692 -1.47 38.95 -57.15
#